data_AF-A0A5C7A9X4-F1
#
_entry.id   AF-A0A5C7A9X4-F1
#
_cell.length_a   1.000
_cell.length_b   1.000
_cell.length_c   1.000
_cell.angle_alpha   90.00
_cell.angle_beta   90.00
_cell.angle_gamma   90.00
#
_symmetry.space_group_name_H-M   'P 1'
#
loop_
_entity.id
_entity.type
_entity.pdbx_description
1 polymer ?
#
loop_
_entity_poly.entity_id
_entity_poly.type
_entity_poly.pdbx_seq_one_letter_code
_entity_poly.pdbx_strand_id
1 'polypeptide(L)'
;MALKILLRGPLLYLLFFIGFVTNAFGQLPGDVSSQVQKLIPNPSQQSPNAAAIQKYGDYNVNLYTGTPDISIPLFEIQSGAISVPIVLSYHSSGTHYTDRASWAGLGWSVQVGGQVSRTIVGKPDESSFLTGTNDYTVGTYDFCTNFYYKEQTASGSNDREPDLFSYSFPGGSGRFVLQQGGLPPLLFPESAIKITRNPNYYDITDTKGTMYRFGSNWAGNVNAKESMSSYGAAVTSGVVNWYLQEIKSPNTDDYVTFKYQDVGSYIVSEIESNITLMDNWNTASAEFLPCNSYNPVETLISTTNTSTQMGIDEIFFNTGKVKFIMGTSRTDVPGGSSLKKLDKIEVYSKVNSSYILIKSYKLLNSGYFKLAVNNTDARLKLDGIEVRDGANTLINKYGFSYNTTTFSWDKSEGSYRRDLFGFYNGKTANTNLIPQETVQYRAQSYHSPTNLTIGGADRSTDTTIYKEGVLKRITFPTGGYTEFQFEPHKYSDAGVTKYGAGLRIKKIVKNDGLNTYSTLYKYGSNDDGIGHKNFDVRNFHFMNTIYKRDISYMTGFPQRQYTVRTWVSNSVVGPGFDDAPVVYTNVSEYANSTSGNGKTAYEFDNNLLISDGVFAVPYSNKIWRNKKSWQRGKLTKVTKYDNLNNIKEVTTKSYTKYKGQTLKVGQAAIQTIVGEESGNYFNYCAGTGGGQAYDGHRYMISTIEQDVGVFLETSSIVESQYATGSIQTVTNKAYHANYLQPTYEEVISSGNPGTVRTNFRYNYDVVGTGTTYTGLPDALKQMLLKNMISSPVEQYTWVKEGAGASEVISGQVTEYALVAGTSLYVPASVYFLETTSPVTTYTPLAVSGTNALTKDSRYKLRMSMQGFDTRGNLLQYEMTNGPVTSFVYGYDGKYLIAEATNSIVGNIAYTSFETNEKGGWTYTGAESPVLSGQAKTGSNVYLLNNGQVTKSVTGAYKLSFWVRKNDATAASLTINGTAYAGTIDDTWRLVEVSGSSSITISGSGTIIDELRVHPPTSQMTTYTIKPQIGMWSQMDAKNHGSYYQYDPFGRLETVKNEDGHILKHFEYTYIKP
;
A
#
# COMPACT_ATOMS: atom_id res chain seq x y z
N MET A 1 -63.06 -10.28 -4.13
CA MET A 1 -63.87 -10.72 -5.30
C MET A 1 -63.27 -12.02 -5.81
N ALA A 2 -64.13 -12.94 -6.21
CA ALA A 2 -63.89 -14.37 -6.38
C ALA A 2 -62.84 -14.76 -7.45
N LEU A 3 -62.19 -15.90 -7.19
CA LEU A 3 -61.94 -17.00 -8.13
C LEU A 3 -61.16 -16.70 -9.44
N LYS A 4 -59.89 -17.12 -9.48
CA LYS A 4 -59.32 -17.89 -10.61
C LYS A 4 -58.04 -18.61 -10.19
N ILE A 5 -58.22 -19.90 -9.91
CA ILE A 5 -57.18 -20.92 -9.71
C ILE A 5 -56.67 -21.37 -11.09
N LEU A 6 -55.44 -21.88 -11.11
CA LEU A 6 -54.84 -22.77 -12.13
C LEU A 6 -54.45 -22.12 -13.47
N LEU A 7 -53.17 -21.73 -13.57
CA LEU A 7 -52.26 -21.98 -14.71
C LEU A 7 -51.10 -20.99 -14.62
N ARG A 8 -49.93 -21.41 -14.09
CA ARG A 8 -48.58 -20.89 -14.41
C ARG A 8 -47.55 -21.61 -13.53
N GLY A 9 -47.33 -22.88 -13.84
CA GLY A 9 -46.31 -23.73 -13.21
C GLY A 9 -45.12 -24.10 -14.11
N PRO A 10 -45.23 -24.12 -15.46
CA PRO A 10 -44.06 -24.41 -16.30
C PRO A 10 -43.66 -23.29 -17.29
N LEU A 11 -44.45 -22.22 -17.47
CA LEU A 11 -44.13 -21.20 -18.50
C LEU A 11 -43.14 -20.11 -18.07
N LEU A 12 -42.93 -19.89 -16.76
CA LEU A 12 -41.88 -18.97 -16.29
C LEU A 12 -40.49 -19.66 -16.26
N TYR A 13 -40.45 -20.97 -16.07
CA TYR A 13 -39.24 -21.77 -16.19
C TYR A 13 -38.76 -21.87 -17.64
N LEU A 14 -39.68 -21.90 -18.61
CA LEU A 14 -39.33 -21.94 -20.03
C LEU A 14 -38.80 -20.59 -20.55
N LEU A 15 -39.21 -19.45 -19.99
CA LEU A 15 -38.71 -18.12 -20.40
C LEU A 15 -37.36 -17.73 -19.77
N PHE A 16 -36.94 -18.39 -18.69
CA PHE A 16 -35.57 -18.30 -18.18
C PHE A 16 -34.61 -19.29 -18.87
N PHE A 17 -35.13 -20.34 -19.52
CA PHE A 17 -34.34 -21.36 -20.24
C PHE A 17 -34.31 -21.19 -21.77
N ILE A 18 -35.28 -20.52 -22.40
CA ILE A 18 -35.32 -20.32 -23.87
C ILE A 18 -34.46 -19.14 -24.35
N GLY A 19 -33.93 -18.30 -23.44
CA GLY A 19 -32.95 -17.27 -23.80
C GLY A 19 -31.58 -17.81 -24.25
N PHE A 20 -31.33 -19.13 -24.15
CA PHE A 20 -30.03 -19.74 -24.42
C PHE A 20 -30.00 -20.81 -25.53
N VAL A 21 -31.10 -21.06 -26.24
CA VAL A 21 -31.08 -22.05 -27.34
C VAL A 21 -31.82 -21.51 -28.55
N THR A 22 -31.11 -20.73 -29.36
CA THR A 22 -31.09 -20.78 -30.83
C THR A 22 -30.36 -19.53 -31.33
N ASN A 23 -29.04 -19.60 -31.43
CA ASN A 23 -28.30 -18.89 -32.46
C ASN A 23 -27.05 -19.72 -32.81
N ALA A 24 -26.68 -19.62 -34.07
CA ALA A 24 -25.72 -20.42 -34.79
C ALA A 24 -24.39 -20.72 -34.05
N PHE A 25 -23.83 -21.89 -34.37
CA PHE A 25 -22.43 -22.30 -34.20
C PHE A 25 -21.47 -21.26 -33.57
N GLY A 26 -20.94 -21.57 -32.37
CA GLY A 26 -19.59 -21.13 -31.98
C GLY A 26 -19.40 -20.05 -30.90
N GLN A 27 -20.29 -19.87 -29.92
CA GLN A 27 -19.98 -19.01 -28.75
C GLN A 27 -19.96 -19.78 -27.43
N LEU A 28 -18.92 -19.53 -26.63
CA LEU A 28 -18.74 -20.05 -25.29
C LEU A 28 -19.82 -19.49 -24.33
N PRO A 29 -20.24 -20.23 -23.29
CA PRO A 29 -21.05 -19.67 -22.21
C PRO A 29 -20.43 -18.36 -21.67
N GLY A 30 -21.24 -17.35 -21.36
CA GLY A 30 -20.76 -16.00 -21.02
C GLY A 30 -19.71 -15.96 -19.90
N ASP A 31 -19.88 -16.78 -18.87
CA ASP A 31 -18.93 -16.89 -17.76
C ASP A 31 -17.59 -17.47 -18.22
N VAL A 32 -17.60 -18.49 -19.09
CA VAL A 32 -16.41 -19.12 -19.67
C VAL A 32 -15.67 -18.15 -20.60
N SER A 33 -16.41 -17.45 -21.46
CA SER A 33 -15.85 -16.42 -22.35
C SER A 33 -15.15 -15.32 -21.56
N SER A 34 -15.76 -14.86 -20.46
CA SER A 34 -15.19 -13.82 -19.60
C SER A 34 -13.87 -14.23 -18.92
N GLN A 35 -13.75 -15.50 -18.53
CA GLN A 35 -12.52 -16.02 -17.91
C GLN A 35 -11.41 -16.22 -18.93
N VAL A 36 -11.74 -16.69 -20.13
CA VAL A 36 -10.78 -16.80 -21.24
C VAL A 36 -10.29 -15.43 -21.69
N GLN A 37 -11.16 -14.43 -21.77
CA GLN A 37 -10.77 -13.06 -22.14
C GLN A 37 -9.71 -12.45 -21.20
N LYS A 38 -9.70 -12.81 -19.89
CA LYS A 38 -8.67 -12.32 -18.96
C LYS A 38 -7.26 -12.82 -19.27
N LEU A 39 -7.14 -13.91 -20.03
CA LEU A 39 -5.88 -14.53 -20.42
C LEU A 39 -5.41 -14.07 -21.80
N ILE A 40 -6.26 -13.33 -22.52
CA ILE A 40 -5.97 -12.81 -23.85
C ILE A 40 -5.49 -11.36 -23.72
N PRO A 41 -4.33 -11.02 -24.31
CA PRO A 41 -3.87 -9.64 -24.41
C PRO A 41 -4.93 -8.79 -25.09
N ASN A 42 -5.38 -7.72 -24.44
CA ASN A 42 -6.33 -6.78 -25.01
C ASN A 42 -5.67 -5.40 -25.10
N PRO A 43 -5.67 -4.73 -26.25
CA PRO A 43 -5.23 -3.35 -26.36
C PRO A 43 -6.13 -2.49 -25.49
N SER A 44 -5.59 -1.98 -24.38
CA SER A 44 -6.38 -1.23 -23.42
C SER A 44 -6.62 0.19 -23.94
N GLN A 45 -7.89 0.49 -24.19
CA GLN A 45 -8.37 1.85 -24.19
C GLN A 45 -8.61 2.24 -22.73
N GLN A 46 -8.04 3.36 -22.28
CA GLN A 46 -8.50 3.95 -21.01
C GLN A 46 -9.98 4.30 -21.19
N SER A 47 -10.86 3.55 -20.51
CA SER A 47 -12.29 3.81 -20.62
C SER A 47 -12.57 5.24 -20.12
N PRO A 48 -13.52 5.97 -20.70
CA PRO A 48 -13.88 7.30 -20.21
C PRO A 48 -14.18 7.30 -18.71
N ASN A 49 -14.79 6.23 -18.19
CA ASN A 49 -15.04 6.06 -16.77
C ASN A 49 -13.77 5.83 -15.96
N ALA A 50 -12.81 5.02 -16.44
CA ALA A 50 -11.50 4.85 -15.80
C ALA A 50 -10.67 6.15 -15.84
N ALA A 51 -10.79 6.93 -16.91
CA ALA A 51 -10.22 8.26 -17.06
C ALA A 51 -10.97 9.34 -16.24
N ALA A 52 -12.23 9.07 -15.86
CA ALA A 52 -13.10 9.92 -15.05
C ALA A 52 -13.25 9.46 -13.60
N ILE A 53 -12.44 8.52 -13.10
CA ILE A 53 -12.32 8.25 -11.65
C ILE A 53 -11.54 9.40 -11.02
N GLN A 54 -12.20 10.54 -10.95
CA GLN A 54 -11.96 11.53 -9.93
C GLN A 54 -13.35 11.94 -9.47
N LYS A 55 -13.94 11.09 -8.61
CA LYS A 55 -14.99 11.55 -7.71
C LYS A 55 -14.36 12.57 -6.77
N TYR A 56 -14.30 13.80 -7.21
CA TYR A 56 -13.78 14.88 -6.39
C TYR A 56 -14.69 15.08 -5.20
N GLY A 57 -14.11 14.95 -4.01
CA GLY A 57 -14.79 15.22 -2.76
C GLY A 57 -15.35 14.01 -2.02
N ASP A 58 -15.35 12.81 -2.60
CA ASP A 58 -15.64 11.57 -1.88
C ASP A 58 -14.36 11.08 -1.18
N TYR A 59 -14.18 11.48 0.08
CA TYR A 59 -13.09 11.00 0.92
C TYR A 59 -13.61 9.90 1.84
N ASN A 60 -12.97 8.73 1.79
CA ASN A 60 -13.27 7.64 2.70
C ASN A 60 -12.87 8.05 4.13
N VAL A 61 -13.68 7.67 5.11
CA VAL A 61 -13.38 7.91 6.53
C VAL A 61 -13.16 6.57 7.19
N ASN A 62 -12.01 6.41 7.85
CA ASN A 62 -11.85 5.33 8.80
C ASN A 62 -12.75 5.65 10.00
N LEU A 63 -13.97 5.12 10.01
CA LEU A 63 -14.96 5.46 11.03
C LEU A 63 -14.52 5.04 12.43
N TYR A 64 -13.74 3.96 12.54
CA TYR A 64 -13.22 3.47 13.82
C TYR A 64 -12.31 4.49 14.52
N THR A 65 -11.54 5.27 13.74
CA THR A 65 -10.68 6.34 14.26
C THR A 65 -11.22 7.74 13.99
N GLY A 66 -12.20 7.89 13.10
CA GLY A 66 -12.69 9.19 12.63
C GLY A 66 -11.71 9.95 11.73
N THR A 67 -10.71 9.29 11.15
CA THR A 67 -9.71 9.94 10.28
C THR A 67 -10.12 9.81 8.81
N PRO A 68 -10.31 10.91 8.06
CA PRO A 68 -10.51 10.88 6.61
C PRO A 68 -9.21 10.59 5.86
N ASP A 69 -9.29 9.73 4.85
CA ASP A 69 -8.22 9.50 3.87
C ASP A 69 -8.26 10.60 2.80
N ILE A 70 -7.51 11.68 3.03
CA ILE A 70 -7.45 12.84 2.14
C ILE A 70 -6.28 12.66 1.19
N SER A 71 -6.58 12.23 -0.03
CA SER A 71 -5.59 11.99 -1.08
C SER A 71 -6.00 12.64 -2.42
N ILE A 72 -4.99 13.06 -3.20
CA ILE A 72 -5.13 13.58 -4.55
C ILE A 72 -4.23 12.72 -5.46
N PRO A 73 -4.82 11.85 -6.31
CA PRO A 73 -4.05 11.06 -7.24
C PRO A 73 -3.42 11.99 -8.28
N LEU A 74 -2.10 11.96 -8.40
CA LEU A 74 -1.37 12.75 -9.38
C LEU A 74 -1.18 11.94 -10.67
N PHE A 75 -0.55 10.76 -10.57
CA PHE A 75 -0.25 9.92 -11.71
C PHE A 75 -0.15 8.45 -11.27
N GLU A 76 -0.42 7.50 -12.16
CA GLU A 76 -0.24 6.06 -11.90
C GLU A 76 0.71 5.49 -12.96
N ILE A 77 1.84 4.96 -12.52
CA ILE A 77 2.78 4.29 -13.41
C ILE A 77 2.24 2.91 -13.72
N GLN A 78 2.06 2.62 -15.00
CA GLN A 78 1.70 1.28 -15.50
C GLN A 78 2.87 0.66 -16.27
N SER A 79 3.37 -0.48 -15.79
CA SER A 79 4.39 -1.30 -16.44
C SER A 79 3.96 -2.77 -16.41
N GLY A 80 3.25 -3.22 -17.45
CA GLY A 80 2.60 -4.54 -17.48
C GLY A 80 1.62 -4.73 -16.34
N ALA A 81 1.85 -5.74 -15.48
CA ALA A 81 1.03 -5.99 -14.29
C ALA A 81 1.41 -5.12 -13.08
N ILE A 82 2.52 -4.38 -13.14
CA ILE A 82 2.97 -3.50 -12.07
C ILE A 82 2.23 -2.17 -12.18
N SER A 83 1.53 -1.79 -11.11
CA SER A 83 0.96 -0.45 -10.91
C SER A 83 1.66 0.22 -9.73
N VAL A 84 2.09 1.47 -9.90
CA VAL A 84 2.65 2.31 -8.83
C VAL A 84 1.93 3.66 -8.83
N PRO A 85 1.03 3.91 -7.86
CA PRO A 85 0.37 5.20 -7.75
C PRO A 85 1.32 6.27 -7.19
N ILE A 86 1.20 7.49 -7.68
CA ILE A 86 1.82 8.71 -7.18
C ILE A 86 0.70 9.61 -6.65
N VAL A 87 0.66 9.76 -5.34
CA VAL A 87 -0.46 10.38 -4.63
C VAL A 87 0.07 11.48 -3.72
N LEU A 88 -0.59 12.65 -3.74
CA LEU A 88 -0.40 13.63 -2.68
C LEU A 88 -1.42 13.34 -1.57
N SER A 89 -0.95 12.99 -0.38
CA SER A 89 -1.79 12.67 0.78
C SER A 89 -1.65 13.69 1.90
N TYR A 90 -2.73 13.98 2.61
CA TYR A 90 -2.75 14.82 3.81
C TYR A 90 -3.15 14.00 5.04
N HIS A 91 -2.34 14.05 6.09
CA HIS A 91 -2.67 13.44 7.38
C HIS A 91 -3.48 14.41 8.25
N SER A 92 -4.72 14.03 8.59
CA SER A 92 -5.70 14.95 9.17
C SER A 92 -5.85 14.89 10.69
N SER A 93 -4.98 14.17 11.41
CA SER A 93 -5.08 14.00 12.87
C SER A 93 -4.73 15.26 13.68
N GLY A 94 -4.42 16.37 13.02
CA GLY A 94 -3.85 17.56 13.64
C GLY A 94 -2.32 17.59 13.58
N THR A 95 -1.72 18.62 14.16
CA THR A 95 -0.27 18.85 14.14
C THR A 95 0.29 18.83 15.56
N HIS A 96 1.14 17.87 15.88
CA HIS A 96 1.91 17.90 17.11
C HIS A 96 2.89 19.07 17.06
N TYR A 97 3.26 19.60 18.23
CA TYR A 97 4.21 20.69 18.32
C TYR A 97 5.57 20.37 17.65
N THR A 98 5.94 19.10 17.70
CA THR A 98 7.23 18.56 17.25
C THR A 98 7.21 18.09 15.79
N ASP A 99 6.03 18.06 15.16
CA ASP A 99 5.87 17.64 13.76
C ASP A 99 6.68 18.56 12.82
N ARG A 100 7.32 17.96 11.83
CA ARG A 100 8.03 18.67 10.76
C ARG A 100 7.31 18.53 9.45
N ALA A 101 7.35 19.60 8.66
CA ALA A 101 6.85 19.52 7.30
C ALA A 101 7.72 18.59 6.45
N SER A 102 7.09 17.85 5.55
CA SER A 102 7.80 17.15 4.49
C SER A 102 8.30 18.15 3.45
N TRP A 103 9.04 17.67 2.45
CA TRP A 103 9.38 18.44 1.25
C TRP A 103 8.17 18.99 0.46
N ALA A 104 6.95 18.51 0.69
CA ALA A 104 5.72 19.04 0.08
C ALA A 104 5.06 20.13 0.93
N GLY A 105 5.04 19.97 2.26
CA GLY A 105 4.41 20.87 3.22
C GLY A 105 4.03 20.16 4.52
N LEU A 106 3.60 20.90 5.55
CA LEU A 106 3.16 20.33 6.83
C LEU A 106 1.87 19.53 6.65
N GLY A 107 1.86 18.30 7.19
CA GLY A 107 0.76 17.33 7.06
C GLY A 107 0.62 16.73 5.66
N TRP A 108 1.24 17.29 4.63
CA TRP A 108 1.25 16.78 3.26
C TRP A 108 2.45 15.88 3.03
N SER A 109 2.27 14.80 2.27
CA SER A 109 3.35 13.94 1.79
C SER A 109 3.05 13.47 0.37
N VAL A 110 4.10 13.34 -0.44
CA VAL A 110 4.00 12.69 -1.75
C VAL A 110 4.33 11.22 -1.56
N GLN A 111 3.32 10.37 -1.67
CA GLN A 111 3.42 8.92 -1.54
C GLN A 111 3.64 8.31 -2.92
N VAL A 112 4.74 7.56 -3.05
CA VAL A 112 5.10 6.82 -4.26
C VAL A 112 6.09 5.72 -3.91
N GLY A 113 5.91 4.55 -4.52
CA GLY A 113 6.76 3.39 -4.25
C GLY A 113 6.47 2.77 -2.87
N GLY A 114 7.51 2.69 -2.03
CA GLY A 114 7.43 2.07 -0.72
C GLY A 114 8.73 2.20 0.06
N GLN A 115 8.71 1.78 1.33
CA GLN A 115 9.89 1.77 2.20
C GLN A 115 9.80 0.68 3.25
N VAL A 116 10.97 0.23 3.74
CA VAL A 116 11.11 -0.43 5.04
C VAL A 116 11.69 0.60 6.00
N SER A 117 10.98 0.88 7.08
CA SER A 117 11.37 1.84 8.10
C SER A 117 11.54 1.16 9.46
N ARG A 118 12.35 1.73 10.33
CA ARG A 118 12.76 1.14 11.61
C ARG A 118 12.75 2.18 12.72
N THR A 119 12.21 1.78 13.87
CA THR A 119 12.41 2.47 15.16
C THR A 119 13.45 1.68 15.96
N ILE A 120 14.59 2.30 16.24
CA ILE A 120 15.67 1.67 17.01
C ILE A 120 15.30 1.71 18.50
N VAL A 121 15.34 0.55 19.16
CA VAL A 121 15.11 0.38 20.60
C VAL A 121 16.41 -0.08 21.23
N GLY A 122 17.20 0.87 21.74
CA GLY A 122 18.55 0.59 22.23
C GLY A 122 19.59 0.76 21.13
N LYS A 123 20.14 -0.34 20.62
CA LYS A 123 21.13 -0.40 19.55
C LYS A 123 20.52 -1.05 18.31
N PRO A 124 21.00 -0.74 17.09
CA PRO A 124 20.56 -1.45 15.89
C PRO A 124 20.72 -2.97 16.04
N ASP A 125 19.69 -3.75 15.75
CA ASP A 125 19.69 -5.22 15.91
C ASP A 125 20.94 -5.91 15.32
N GLU A 126 21.43 -5.45 14.17
CA GLU A 126 22.60 -6.01 13.51
C GLU A 126 23.91 -5.83 14.27
N SER A 127 23.94 -4.90 15.23
CA SER A 127 25.10 -4.62 16.06
C SER A 127 25.15 -5.45 17.34
N SER A 128 24.04 -6.06 17.75
CA SER A 128 23.95 -6.81 19.00
C SER A 128 22.87 -7.89 19.00
N PHE A 129 21.59 -7.53 18.80
CA PHE A 129 20.44 -8.44 18.93
C PHE A 129 20.57 -9.71 18.08
N LEU A 130 21.09 -9.59 16.85
CA LEU A 130 21.25 -10.72 15.92
C LEU A 130 22.53 -11.52 16.11
N THR A 131 23.49 -11.06 16.91
CA THR A 131 24.86 -11.61 16.95
C THR A 131 25.10 -12.70 18.01
N GLY A 132 24.05 -13.24 18.65
CA GLY A 132 24.16 -14.28 19.69
C GLY A 132 23.14 -15.42 19.57
N THR A 133 23.34 -16.50 20.34
CA THR A 133 22.37 -17.59 20.48
C THR A 133 21.10 -17.10 21.20
N ASN A 134 19.95 -17.57 20.72
CA ASN A 134 18.63 -17.37 21.35
C ASN A 134 18.67 -17.93 22.78
N ASP A 135 18.61 -17.07 23.79
CA ASP A 135 18.43 -17.51 25.18
C ASP A 135 17.36 -16.69 25.90
N TYR A 136 16.10 -16.90 25.50
CA TYR A 136 14.94 -16.39 26.25
C TYR A 136 14.65 -17.21 27.53
N THR A 137 15.56 -18.09 27.94
CA THR A 137 15.37 -18.99 29.10
C THR A 137 15.91 -18.39 30.39
N VAL A 138 16.71 -17.32 30.30
CA VAL A 138 17.19 -16.58 31.47
C VAL A 138 16.02 -16.01 32.27
N GLY A 139 15.81 -16.56 33.47
CA GLY A 139 14.71 -16.19 34.36
C GLY A 139 14.96 -14.90 35.16
N THR A 140 13.87 -14.28 35.59
CA THR A 140 13.82 -12.94 36.22
C THR A 140 14.57 -12.84 37.55
N TYR A 141 14.46 -13.84 38.44
CA TYR A 141 14.79 -13.66 39.87
C TYR A 141 16.05 -14.40 40.38
N ASP A 142 16.68 -15.25 39.57
CA ASP A 142 17.91 -15.92 40.01
C ASP A 142 19.11 -14.97 39.86
N PHE A 143 19.61 -14.44 40.98
CA PHE A 143 20.68 -13.44 40.98
C PHE A 143 22.02 -13.99 40.49
N CYS A 144 22.28 -15.27 40.71
CA CYS A 144 23.59 -15.87 40.49
C CYS A 144 23.72 -16.52 39.12
N THR A 145 22.64 -17.13 38.63
CA THR A 145 22.65 -17.76 37.31
C THR A 145 22.62 -16.70 36.21
N ASN A 146 23.55 -16.80 35.24
CA ASN A 146 23.69 -15.90 34.09
C ASN A 146 23.93 -14.42 34.48
N PHE A 147 24.58 -14.16 35.61
CA PHE A 147 24.89 -12.79 36.10
C PHE A 147 25.47 -11.88 35.00
N TYR A 148 26.55 -12.29 34.34
CA TYR A 148 27.24 -11.48 33.32
C TYR A 148 26.34 -11.15 32.12
N TYR A 149 25.45 -12.06 31.73
CA TYR A 149 24.46 -11.80 30.68
C TYR A 149 23.47 -10.72 31.12
N LYS A 150 22.96 -10.80 32.35
CA LYS A 150 22.02 -9.81 32.89
C LYS A 150 22.67 -8.44 33.07
N GLU A 151 23.90 -8.41 33.58
CA GLU A 151 24.72 -7.19 33.71
C GLU A 151 24.97 -6.52 32.36
N GLN A 152 25.44 -7.29 31.37
CA GLN A 152 25.65 -6.75 30.04
C GLN A 152 24.35 -6.29 29.37
N THR A 153 23.23 -6.98 29.61
CA THR A 153 21.93 -6.57 29.07
C THR A 153 21.40 -5.30 29.73
N ALA A 154 21.60 -5.16 31.03
CA ALA A 154 21.21 -3.98 31.80
C ALA A 154 22.04 -2.74 31.46
N SER A 155 23.35 -2.90 31.30
CA SER A 155 24.26 -1.84 30.88
C SER A 155 24.09 -1.44 29.41
N GLY A 156 23.29 -2.18 28.63
CA GLY A 156 23.14 -2.00 27.19
C GLY A 156 24.35 -2.47 26.38
N SER A 157 25.34 -3.13 27.00
CA SER A 157 26.46 -3.76 26.31
C SER A 157 25.98 -4.85 25.36
N ASN A 158 25.06 -5.69 25.87
CA ASN A 158 24.33 -6.71 25.13
C ASN A 158 22.88 -6.27 24.95
N ASP A 159 22.56 -5.65 23.81
CA ASP A 159 21.18 -5.33 23.50
C ASP A 159 20.41 -6.57 23.02
N ARG A 160 19.28 -6.83 23.68
CA ARG A 160 18.37 -7.97 23.46
C ARG A 160 16.92 -7.51 23.23
N GLU A 161 16.72 -6.20 23.06
CA GLU A 161 15.45 -5.59 22.69
C GLU A 161 15.38 -5.55 21.15
N PRO A 162 14.33 -6.11 20.51
CA PRO A 162 14.24 -6.10 19.05
C PRO A 162 13.82 -4.73 18.55
N ASP A 163 14.36 -4.30 17.42
CA ASP A 163 13.88 -3.11 16.76
C ASP A 163 12.53 -3.34 16.07
N LEU A 164 11.71 -2.28 16.03
CA LEU A 164 10.40 -2.33 15.40
C LEU A 164 10.51 -1.85 13.95
N PHE A 165 10.22 -2.75 13.01
CA PHE A 165 10.17 -2.43 11.58
C PHE A 165 8.73 -2.26 11.10
N SER A 166 8.56 -1.36 10.14
CA SER A 166 7.37 -1.27 9.29
C SER A 166 7.79 -1.34 7.83
N TYR A 167 6.90 -1.85 6.99
CA TYR A 167 7.10 -1.90 5.55
C TYR A 167 5.87 -1.38 4.81
N SER A 168 6.10 -0.86 3.62
CA SER A 168 5.07 -0.49 2.65
C SER A 168 5.59 -0.72 1.24
N PHE A 169 4.70 -1.12 0.34
CA PHE A 169 4.91 -1.23 -1.10
C PHE A 169 3.56 -1.03 -1.79
N PRO A 170 3.53 -0.83 -3.12
CA PRO A 170 2.27 -0.69 -3.86
C PRO A 170 1.34 -1.88 -3.58
N GLY A 171 0.22 -1.61 -2.91
CA GLY A 171 -0.78 -2.63 -2.56
C GLY A 171 -0.58 -3.37 -1.23
N GLY A 172 0.44 -3.06 -0.42
CA GLY A 172 0.64 -3.73 0.87
C GLY A 172 1.49 -2.97 1.89
N SER A 173 1.20 -3.17 3.18
CA SER A 173 1.96 -2.61 4.30
C SER A 173 1.79 -3.43 5.56
N GLY A 174 2.73 -3.32 6.50
CA GLY A 174 2.64 -4.00 7.80
C GLY A 174 3.83 -3.70 8.71
N ARG A 175 3.96 -4.48 9.79
CA ARG A 175 5.07 -4.39 10.75
C ARG A 175 5.70 -5.76 10.95
N PHE A 176 6.97 -5.76 11.33
CA PHE A 176 7.67 -6.97 11.74
C PHE A 176 8.78 -6.65 12.76
N VAL A 177 9.25 -7.69 13.43
CA VAL A 177 10.52 -7.68 14.18
C VAL A 177 11.45 -8.72 13.57
N LEU A 178 12.75 -8.49 13.67
CA LEU A 178 13.73 -9.51 13.31
C LEU A 178 13.79 -10.59 14.40
N GLN A 179 14.12 -11.81 14.00
CA GLN A 179 14.30 -12.93 14.91
C GLN A 179 15.78 -13.35 14.94
N GLN A 180 16.27 -13.79 16.10
CA GLN A 180 17.65 -14.29 16.24
C GLN A 180 17.76 -15.72 15.68
N GLY A 181 18.99 -16.18 15.45
CA GLY A 181 19.26 -17.55 14.97
C GLY A 181 18.91 -17.80 13.49
N GLY A 182 18.78 -16.75 12.68
CA GLY A 182 18.50 -16.85 11.25
C GLY A 182 17.04 -17.20 10.90
N LEU A 183 16.14 -17.12 11.89
CA LEU A 183 14.70 -17.27 11.68
C LEU A 183 14.15 -16.14 10.79
N PRO A 184 13.09 -16.40 9.99
CA PRO A 184 12.47 -15.37 9.16
C PRO A 184 11.92 -14.22 10.03
N PRO A 185 11.75 -13.01 9.48
CA PRO A 185 11.11 -11.93 10.21
C PRO A 185 9.71 -12.31 10.69
N LEU A 186 9.33 -11.84 11.88
CA LEU A 186 8.03 -12.11 12.49
C LEU A 186 7.05 -10.97 12.19
N LEU A 187 6.01 -11.23 11.41
CA LEU A 187 5.04 -10.22 10.94
C LEU A 187 3.85 -10.07 11.90
N PHE A 188 3.38 -8.83 12.07
CA PHE A 188 2.12 -8.53 12.77
C PHE A 188 1.44 -7.31 12.13
N PRO A 189 0.25 -7.49 11.50
CA PRO A 189 -0.45 -8.75 11.32
C PRO A 189 0.34 -9.77 10.49
N GLU A 190 0.04 -11.04 10.71
CA GLU A 190 0.51 -12.14 9.88
C GLU A 190 0.04 -11.95 8.43
N SER A 191 0.93 -12.24 7.49
CA SER A 191 0.68 -12.11 6.05
C SER A 191 1.43 -13.21 5.30
N ALA A 192 0.90 -13.60 4.14
CA ALA A 192 1.49 -14.64 3.29
C ALA A 192 2.57 -14.10 2.33
N ILE A 193 3.12 -12.92 2.61
CA ILE A 193 4.29 -12.37 1.92
C ILE A 193 5.57 -13.01 2.46
N LYS A 194 6.63 -12.96 1.67
CA LYS A 194 7.97 -13.37 2.10
C LYS A 194 8.86 -12.14 2.29
N ILE A 195 9.50 -12.01 3.45
CA ILE A 195 10.51 -10.97 3.70
C ILE A 195 11.87 -11.65 3.89
N THR A 196 12.86 -11.23 3.11
CA THR A 196 14.26 -11.67 3.23
C THR A 196 15.14 -10.48 3.53
N ARG A 197 15.99 -10.59 4.55
CA ARG A 197 16.94 -9.56 4.95
C ARG A 197 18.34 -9.88 4.44
N ASN A 198 19.01 -8.86 3.93
CA ASN A 198 20.44 -8.82 3.69
C ASN A 198 21.04 -7.60 4.43
N PRO A 199 22.35 -7.54 4.75
CA PRO A 199 22.94 -6.35 5.37
C PRO A 199 22.63 -5.02 4.66
N ASN A 200 22.49 -5.06 3.32
CA ASN A 200 22.28 -3.85 2.53
C ASN A 200 20.85 -3.61 2.07
N TYR A 201 19.98 -4.62 2.09
CA TYR A 201 18.65 -4.52 1.49
C TYR A 201 17.65 -5.46 2.14
N TYR A 202 16.37 -5.18 1.86
CA TYR A 202 15.27 -6.09 2.13
C TYR A 202 14.61 -6.47 0.81
N ASP A 203 14.27 -7.74 0.65
CA ASP A 203 13.40 -8.23 -0.41
C ASP A 203 12.05 -8.59 0.19
N ILE A 204 10.99 -8.04 -0.38
CA ILE A 204 9.62 -8.44 -0.09
C ILE A 204 9.06 -9.08 -1.37
N THR A 205 8.45 -10.26 -1.24
CA THR A 205 7.73 -10.92 -2.34
C THR A 205 6.27 -11.05 -1.94
N ASP A 206 5.37 -10.45 -2.74
CA ASP A 206 3.93 -10.54 -2.49
C ASP A 206 3.36 -11.93 -2.84
N THR A 207 2.06 -12.14 -2.63
CA THR A 207 1.39 -13.42 -2.90
C THR A 207 1.18 -13.70 -4.39
N LYS A 208 1.44 -12.73 -5.27
CA LYS A 208 1.44 -12.90 -6.73
C LYS A 208 2.83 -13.26 -7.24
N GLY A 209 3.87 -13.12 -6.41
CA GLY A 209 5.27 -13.35 -6.75
C GLY A 209 6.02 -12.09 -7.19
N THR A 210 5.37 -10.91 -7.16
CA THR A 210 6.03 -9.64 -7.47
C THR A 210 7.09 -9.36 -6.42
N MET A 211 8.30 -9.05 -6.86
CA MET A 211 9.43 -8.79 -5.96
C MET A 211 9.67 -7.29 -5.83
N TYR A 212 9.83 -6.83 -4.59
CA TYR A 212 10.11 -5.44 -4.21
C TYR A 212 11.44 -5.42 -3.44
N ARG A 213 12.43 -4.67 -3.94
CA ARG A 213 13.74 -4.57 -3.29
C ARG A 213 14.01 -3.17 -2.73
N PHE A 214 14.42 -3.11 -1.46
CA PHE A 214 14.59 -1.89 -0.69
C PHE A 214 16.05 -1.63 -0.32
N GLY A 215 16.52 -0.38 -0.47
CA GLY A 215 17.83 0.09 -0.04
C GLY A 215 19.04 -0.36 -0.88
N SER A 216 18.86 -1.33 -1.77
CA SER A 216 19.76 -1.61 -2.90
C SER A 216 18.95 -1.91 -4.15
N ASN A 217 19.46 -1.64 -5.36
CA ASN A 217 18.92 -2.24 -6.59
C ASN A 217 19.54 -3.62 -6.86
N TRP A 218 19.06 -4.36 -7.87
CA TRP A 218 19.65 -5.67 -8.24
C TRP A 218 21.05 -5.56 -8.87
N ALA A 219 21.45 -4.37 -9.31
CA ALA A 219 22.82 -4.10 -9.78
C ALA A 219 23.81 -3.76 -8.64
N GLY A 220 23.35 -3.68 -7.38
CA GLY A 220 24.19 -3.46 -6.20
C GLY A 220 24.40 -2.00 -5.77
N ASN A 221 23.66 -1.04 -6.33
CA ASN A 221 23.70 0.36 -5.88
C ASN A 221 22.89 0.52 -4.59
N VAL A 222 23.51 1.04 -3.52
CA VAL A 222 22.98 1.10 -2.15
C VAL A 222 22.55 2.51 -1.68
N ASN A 223 22.31 3.43 -2.61
CA ASN A 223 22.11 4.86 -2.32
C ASN A 223 20.68 5.28 -1.89
N ALA A 224 19.84 4.35 -1.42
CA ALA A 224 18.44 4.62 -1.08
C ALA A 224 18.13 4.34 0.39
N LYS A 225 18.89 4.96 1.29
CA LYS A 225 18.76 4.78 2.74
C LYS A 225 18.85 6.12 3.47
N GLU A 226 18.16 6.22 4.61
CA GLU A 226 18.38 7.30 5.57
C GLU A 226 19.01 6.76 6.84
N SER A 227 19.96 7.53 7.37
CA SER A 227 20.59 7.27 8.65
C SER A 227 20.18 8.35 9.64
N MET A 228 20.00 7.93 10.88
CA MET A 228 19.78 8.83 12.01
C MET A 228 20.91 8.63 13.03
N SER A 229 21.36 9.74 13.62
CA SER A 229 22.24 9.74 14.78
C SER A 229 21.59 10.53 15.90
N SER A 230 21.44 9.91 17.07
CA SER A 230 20.91 10.56 18.28
C SER A 230 22.06 10.90 19.22
N TYR A 231 22.07 12.15 19.70
CA TYR A 231 23.05 12.68 20.65
C TYR A 231 22.34 12.99 21.98
N GLY A 232 22.80 12.29 23.03
CA GLY A 232 22.36 12.40 24.43
C GLY A 232 23.43 11.79 25.35
N ALA A 233 23.04 11.08 26.41
CA ALA A 233 23.99 10.40 27.30
C ALA A 233 24.72 9.21 26.64
N ALA A 234 24.16 8.62 25.58
CA ALA A 234 24.79 7.63 24.71
C ALA A 234 24.49 7.97 23.24
N VAL A 235 25.45 7.75 22.33
CA VAL A 235 25.28 7.98 20.89
C VAL A 235 24.74 6.72 20.24
N THR A 236 23.55 6.79 19.66
CA THR A 236 22.98 5.72 18.83
C THR A 236 22.96 6.18 17.37
N SER A 237 23.42 5.33 16.46
CA SER A 237 23.45 5.62 15.03
C SER A 237 23.13 4.37 14.22
N GLY A 238 22.30 4.52 13.21
CA GLY A 238 21.92 3.39 12.35
C GLY A 238 21.08 3.82 11.16
N VAL A 239 20.90 2.90 10.22
CA VAL A 239 19.97 3.07 9.11
C VAL A 239 18.55 2.92 9.66
N VAL A 240 17.71 3.93 9.42
CA VAL A 240 16.32 3.98 9.88
C VAL A 240 15.33 3.76 8.75
N ASN A 241 15.70 4.05 7.50
CA ASN A 241 14.85 3.83 6.32
C ASN A 241 15.63 3.19 5.17
N TRP A 242 15.02 2.23 4.49
CA TRP A 242 15.43 1.65 3.22
C TRP A 242 14.30 1.85 2.22
N TYR A 243 14.52 2.68 1.19
CA TYR A 243 13.49 2.95 0.20
C TYR A 243 13.44 1.90 -0.90
N LEU A 244 12.26 1.70 -1.47
CA LEU A 244 12.05 0.82 -2.62
C LEU A 244 12.87 1.33 -3.81
N GLN A 245 13.75 0.49 -4.35
CA GLN A 245 14.58 0.83 -5.52
C GLN A 245 14.18 0.09 -6.78
N GLU A 246 13.58 -1.08 -6.68
CA GLU A 246 13.24 -1.85 -7.88
C GLU A 246 12.07 -2.81 -7.61
N ILE A 247 11.18 -2.91 -8.59
CA ILE A 247 10.05 -3.85 -8.63
C ILE A 247 10.22 -4.76 -9.84
N LYS A 248 10.00 -6.06 -9.69
CA LYS A 248 10.03 -7.03 -10.79
C LYS A 248 8.77 -7.88 -10.82
N SER A 249 8.22 -8.01 -12.03
CA SER A 249 7.13 -8.93 -12.32
C SER A 249 7.61 -10.39 -12.27
N PRO A 250 6.77 -11.34 -11.82
CA PRO A 250 7.13 -12.77 -11.80
C PRO A 250 6.95 -13.48 -13.15
N ASN A 251 6.14 -12.93 -14.05
CA ASN A 251 5.67 -13.59 -15.28
C ASN A 251 5.96 -12.80 -16.56
N THR A 252 6.50 -11.59 -16.46
CA THR A 252 6.94 -10.75 -17.58
C THR A 252 8.31 -10.14 -17.30
N ASP A 253 8.94 -9.52 -18.30
CA ASP A 253 10.17 -8.73 -18.13
C ASP A 253 9.92 -7.29 -17.62
N ASP A 254 8.71 -7.00 -17.14
CA ASP A 254 8.34 -5.68 -16.62
C ASP A 254 9.07 -5.37 -15.32
N TYR A 255 9.59 -4.15 -15.25
CA TYR A 255 10.22 -3.61 -14.06
C TYR A 255 9.85 -2.14 -13.84
N VAL A 256 10.09 -1.69 -12.62
CA VAL A 256 10.09 -0.27 -12.25
C VAL A 256 11.31 -0.02 -11.36
N THR A 257 12.09 1.02 -11.64
CA THR A 257 13.30 1.37 -10.88
C THR A 257 13.19 2.78 -10.33
N PHE A 258 13.59 2.99 -9.09
CA PHE A 258 13.53 4.27 -8.38
C PHE A 258 14.96 4.74 -8.06
N LYS A 259 15.24 5.99 -8.40
CA LYS A 259 16.45 6.72 -8.00
C LYS A 259 16.09 7.73 -6.93
N TYR A 260 17.01 7.93 -6.00
CA TYR A 260 16.87 8.86 -4.89
C TYR A 260 17.99 9.90 -4.95
N GLN A 261 17.67 11.10 -4.47
CA GLN A 261 18.56 12.25 -4.33
C GLN A 261 18.57 12.72 -2.88
N ASP A 262 19.70 13.28 -2.45
CA ASP A 262 19.83 13.91 -1.14
C ASP A 262 19.01 15.21 -1.11
N VAL A 263 18.08 15.31 -0.15
CA VAL A 263 17.25 16.48 0.08
C VAL A 263 17.92 17.45 1.06
N GLY A 264 18.85 16.95 1.88
CA GLY A 264 19.55 17.65 2.94
C GLY A 264 19.40 16.96 4.30
N SER A 265 20.07 17.49 5.32
CA SER A 265 19.98 16.99 6.69
C SER A 265 19.25 17.98 7.59
N TYR A 266 18.62 17.45 8.63
CA TYR A 266 17.96 18.27 9.65
C TYR A 266 18.27 17.78 11.05
N ILE A 267 18.17 18.72 11.99
CA ILE A 267 18.36 18.49 13.41
C ILE A 267 17.02 18.70 14.11
N VAL A 268 16.64 17.77 14.97
CA VAL A 268 15.48 17.91 15.86
C VAL A 268 15.94 17.77 17.28
N SER A 269 15.63 18.78 18.11
CA SER A 269 15.84 18.71 19.54
C SER A 269 14.51 18.51 20.26
N GLU A 270 14.47 17.50 21.14
CA GLU A 270 13.37 17.24 22.06
C GLU A 270 13.78 17.52 23.50
N ILE A 271 12.80 17.87 24.33
CA ILE A 271 13.00 18.11 25.76
C ILE A 271 12.12 17.19 26.61
N GLU A 272 12.69 16.76 27.73
CA GLU A 272 12.10 15.94 28.78
C GLU A 272 12.38 16.57 30.15
N SER A 273 11.40 16.54 31.04
CA SER A 273 11.55 16.99 32.43
C SER A 273 11.61 15.79 33.36
N ASN A 274 12.59 15.78 34.25
CA ASN A 274 12.77 14.76 35.27
C ASN A 274 12.76 15.38 36.66
N ILE A 275 12.09 14.72 37.61
CA ILE A 275 12.11 15.10 39.03
C ILE A 275 12.71 13.95 39.81
N THR A 276 13.74 14.20 40.60
CA THR A 276 14.30 13.21 41.53
C THR A 276 14.11 13.67 42.97
N LEU A 277 13.61 12.79 43.83
CA LEU A 277 13.34 13.04 45.24
C LEU A 277 14.02 11.98 46.11
N MET A 278 14.81 12.41 47.10
CA MET A 278 15.40 11.53 48.10
C MET A 278 14.63 11.64 49.42
N ASP A 279 14.32 10.51 50.06
CA ASP A 279 13.61 10.46 51.34
C ASP A 279 13.93 9.21 52.19
N ASN A 280 13.28 9.10 53.35
CA ASN A 280 13.35 8.02 54.32
C ASN A 280 14.77 7.69 54.81
N TRP A 281 15.62 8.70 55.02
CA TRP A 281 17.01 8.45 55.41
C TRP A 281 17.20 8.26 56.92
N ASN A 282 18.16 7.41 57.33
CA ASN A 282 18.36 7.06 58.75
C ASN A 282 19.58 7.75 59.40
N THR A 283 20.30 8.63 58.69
CA THR A 283 21.53 9.28 59.21
C THR A 283 21.23 10.55 60.01
N ALA A 284 22.08 10.85 60.99
CA ALA A 284 21.97 12.06 61.82
C ALA A 284 22.54 13.33 61.15
N SER A 285 23.46 13.18 60.17
CA SER A 285 23.97 14.29 59.35
C SER A 285 23.80 13.98 57.86
N ALA A 286 23.42 15.01 57.11
CA ALA A 286 23.22 14.96 55.67
C ALA A 286 24.48 15.19 54.84
N GLU A 287 25.58 15.59 55.49
CA GLU A 287 26.92 15.66 54.89
C GLU A 287 27.37 14.27 54.38
N PHE A 288 26.70 13.23 54.89
CA PHE A 288 26.90 11.84 54.54
C PHE A 288 25.91 11.32 53.49
N LEU A 289 25.05 12.16 52.90
CA LEU A 289 24.18 11.75 51.79
C LEU A 289 24.86 12.08 50.46
N PRO A 290 24.60 11.31 49.38
CA PRO A 290 25.20 11.54 48.06
C PRO A 290 24.78 12.88 47.42
N CYS A 291 23.73 13.51 47.93
CA CYS A 291 23.38 14.90 47.64
C CYS A 291 22.92 15.61 48.92
N ASN A 292 23.27 16.89 49.07
CA ASN A 292 22.94 17.73 50.23
C ASN A 292 21.62 18.51 50.04
N SER A 293 20.90 18.28 48.93
CA SER A 293 19.61 18.93 48.63
C SER A 293 18.45 17.98 48.96
N TYR A 294 17.66 18.35 49.96
CA TYR A 294 16.51 17.56 50.44
C TYR A 294 15.21 17.82 49.66
N ASN A 295 15.23 18.82 48.77
CA ASN A 295 14.10 19.20 47.93
C ASN A 295 14.09 18.38 46.63
N PRO A 296 12.92 18.17 46.00
CA PRO A 296 12.84 17.62 44.66
C PRO A 296 13.77 18.37 43.70
N VAL A 297 14.61 17.63 42.98
CA VAL A 297 15.53 18.18 41.98
C VAL A 297 14.90 18.02 40.61
N GLU A 298 14.56 19.14 39.98
CA GLU A 298 14.12 19.21 38.60
C GLU A 298 15.34 19.26 37.66
N THR A 299 15.39 18.34 36.69
CA THR A 299 16.39 18.31 35.62
C THR A 299 15.71 18.30 34.26
N LEU A 300 16.31 19.02 33.30
CA LEU A 300 15.86 19.05 31.92
C LEU A 300 16.82 18.21 31.09
N ILE A 301 16.31 17.19 30.42
CA ILE A 301 17.07 16.41 29.44
C ILE A 301 16.70 16.92 28.05
N SER A 302 17.72 17.17 27.23
CA SER A 302 17.56 17.49 25.81
C SER A 302 18.22 16.40 24.98
N THR A 303 17.46 15.84 24.03
CA THR A 303 17.97 14.88 23.06
C THR A 303 17.99 15.53 21.69
N THR A 304 19.08 15.38 20.95
CA THR A 304 19.20 15.97 19.61
C THR A 304 19.44 14.88 18.57
N ASN A 305 18.53 14.77 17.60
CA ASN A 305 18.62 13.83 16.49
C ASN A 305 19.04 14.55 15.22
N THR A 306 20.05 14.02 14.55
CA THR A 306 20.43 14.43 13.19
C THR A 306 19.99 13.34 12.23
N SER A 307 19.24 13.70 11.19
CA SER A 307 18.81 12.76 10.14
C SER A 307 19.14 13.31 8.76
N THR A 308 19.66 12.44 7.90
CA THR A 308 19.71 12.69 6.45
C THR A 308 18.32 12.48 5.86
N GLN A 309 17.87 13.35 4.96
CA GLN A 309 16.62 13.17 4.24
C GLN A 309 16.87 12.82 2.78
N MET A 310 16.25 11.74 2.30
CA MET A 310 16.28 11.37 0.89
C MET A 310 14.91 11.64 0.25
N GLY A 311 14.95 12.08 -1.00
CA GLY A 311 13.78 12.27 -1.84
C GLY A 311 13.91 11.43 -3.09
N ILE A 312 12.80 11.03 -3.69
CA ILE A 312 12.83 10.42 -5.02
C ILE A 312 13.34 11.47 -6.02
N ASP A 313 14.16 11.01 -6.97
CA ASP A 313 14.68 11.79 -8.09
C ASP A 313 13.99 11.40 -9.39
N GLU A 314 14.13 10.14 -9.79
CA GLU A 314 13.55 9.63 -11.02
C GLU A 314 13.02 8.22 -10.83
N ILE A 315 11.90 7.91 -11.49
CA ILE A 315 11.32 6.58 -11.58
C ILE A 315 11.32 6.16 -13.04
N PHE A 316 11.97 5.05 -13.36
CA PHE A 316 12.07 4.49 -14.70
C PHE A 316 11.19 3.27 -14.82
N PHE A 317 10.51 3.15 -15.96
CA PHE A 317 9.72 1.99 -16.34
C PHE A 317 9.78 1.85 -17.87
N ASN A 318 9.36 0.72 -18.42
CA ASN A 318 9.64 0.38 -19.82
C ASN A 318 9.11 1.43 -20.81
N THR A 319 7.98 2.06 -20.49
CA THR A 319 7.26 3.00 -21.37
C THR A 319 7.44 4.47 -21.00
N GLY A 320 8.31 4.82 -20.05
CA GLY A 320 8.46 6.21 -19.62
C GLY A 320 9.34 6.44 -18.38
N LYS A 321 9.28 7.65 -17.87
CA LYS A 321 9.86 8.01 -16.56
C LYS A 321 9.06 9.10 -15.86
N VAL A 322 9.17 9.18 -14.55
CA VAL A 322 8.70 10.32 -13.75
C VAL A 322 9.90 10.96 -13.06
N LYS A 323 9.99 12.29 -13.07
CA LYS A 323 11.07 13.06 -12.47
C LYS A 323 10.56 14.01 -11.40
N PHE A 324 11.25 14.08 -10.27
CA PHE A 324 10.93 14.92 -9.12
C PHE A 324 12.00 16.01 -9.00
N ILE A 325 11.59 17.26 -9.14
CA ILE A 325 12.52 18.38 -9.23
C ILE A 325 12.45 19.20 -7.96
N MET A 326 13.60 19.32 -7.30
CA MET A 326 13.78 20.09 -6.08
C MET A 326 13.76 21.60 -6.36
N GLY A 327 13.12 22.33 -5.45
CA GLY A 327 13.10 23.79 -5.42
C GLY A 327 14.18 24.38 -4.51
N THR A 328 13.89 25.58 -4.00
CA THR A 328 14.76 26.30 -3.07
C THR A 328 14.85 25.61 -1.70
N SER A 329 15.84 26.00 -0.91
CA SER A 329 15.93 25.60 0.49
C SER A 329 14.74 26.10 1.30
N ARG A 330 14.38 25.31 2.31
CA ARG A 330 13.36 25.60 3.30
C ARG A 330 13.88 26.58 4.35
N THR A 331 13.02 27.48 4.82
CA THR A 331 13.36 28.49 5.83
C THR A 331 12.86 28.12 7.23
N ASP A 332 12.04 27.08 7.36
CA ASP A 332 11.42 26.64 8.63
C ASP A 332 12.31 25.71 9.48
N VAL A 333 13.59 25.55 9.10
CA VAL A 333 14.52 24.63 9.76
C VAL A 333 15.65 25.44 10.42
N PRO A 334 15.76 25.42 11.76
CA PRO A 334 16.81 26.17 12.46
C PRO A 334 18.23 25.72 12.08
N GLY A 335 19.19 26.64 12.09
CA GLY A 335 20.62 26.33 11.95
C GLY A 335 21.20 26.35 10.53
N GLY A 336 20.47 26.85 9.52
CA GLY A 336 21.00 27.04 8.16
C GLY A 336 21.08 25.77 7.30
N SER A 337 20.22 24.79 7.56
CA SER A 337 20.20 23.51 6.83
C SER A 337 19.94 23.66 5.34
N SER A 338 20.52 22.78 4.53
CA SER A 338 20.35 22.69 3.07
C SER A 338 19.02 22.08 2.61
N LEU A 339 18.11 21.72 3.54
CA LEU A 339 16.85 21.02 3.24
C LEU A 339 16.06 21.71 2.14
N LYS A 340 15.79 21.02 1.03
CA LYS A 340 15.04 21.57 -0.10
C LYS A 340 13.58 21.11 -0.07
N LYS A 341 12.71 21.92 -0.68
CA LYS A 341 11.31 21.55 -0.95
C LYS A 341 11.15 20.95 -2.35
N LEU A 342 10.09 20.19 -2.58
CA LEU A 342 9.74 19.70 -3.92
C LEU A 342 9.05 20.82 -4.71
N ASP A 343 9.54 21.16 -5.90
CA ASP A 343 8.96 22.20 -6.76
C ASP A 343 7.95 21.60 -7.75
N LYS A 344 8.36 20.55 -8.47
CA LYS A 344 7.52 19.93 -9.50
C LYS A 344 7.77 18.44 -9.71
N ILE A 345 6.76 17.77 -10.25
CA ILE A 345 6.81 16.38 -10.72
C ILE A 345 6.53 16.39 -12.22
N GLU A 346 7.41 15.80 -13.02
CA GLU A 346 7.32 15.74 -14.48
C GLU A 346 7.17 14.31 -14.96
N VAL A 347 6.20 14.07 -15.85
CA VAL A 347 5.91 12.74 -16.40
C VAL A 347 6.34 12.72 -17.87
N TYR A 348 7.15 11.72 -18.22
CA TYR A 348 7.70 11.51 -19.55
C TYR A 348 7.24 10.17 -20.12
N SER A 349 6.86 10.19 -21.39
CA SER A 349 6.65 8.99 -22.21
C SER A 349 7.93 8.62 -22.95
N LYS A 350 8.19 7.32 -23.16
CA LYS A 350 9.36 6.83 -23.89
C LYS A 350 8.94 6.23 -25.23
N VAL A 351 9.55 6.71 -26.32
CA VAL A 351 9.41 6.15 -27.68
C VAL A 351 10.79 6.13 -28.33
N ASN A 352 11.22 5.02 -28.92
CA ASN A 352 12.53 4.86 -29.58
C ASN A 352 13.72 5.36 -28.73
N SER A 353 13.72 5.00 -27.44
CA SER A 353 14.70 5.44 -26.44
C SER A 353 14.74 6.95 -26.11
N SER A 354 13.84 7.75 -26.70
CA SER A 354 13.70 9.18 -26.40
C SER A 354 12.57 9.43 -25.42
N TYR A 355 12.77 10.39 -24.50
CA TYR A 355 11.78 10.78 -23.50
C TYR A 355 11.11 12.10 -23.87
N ILE A 356 9.77 12.12 -23.90
CA ILE A 356 8.96 13.29 -24.24
C ILE A 356 8.12 13.67 -23.01
N LEU A 357 8.20 14.94 -22.58
CA LEU A 357 7.40 15.45 -21.47
C LEU A 357 5.92 15.50 -21.88
N ILE A 358 5.06 14.83 -21.12
CA ILE A 358 3.62 14.79 -21.39
C ILE A 358 2.80 15.54 -20.35
N LYS A 359 3.31 15.71 -19.13
CA LYS A 359 2.58 16.37 -18.03
C LYS A 359 3.53 16.86 -16.93
N SER A 360 3.15 17.94 -16.25
CA SER A 360 3.84 18.36 -15.02
C SER A 360 2.87 18.82 -13.93
N TYR A 361 3.26 18.59 -12.68
CA TYR A 361 2.54 18.97 -11.46
C TYR A 361 3.43 19.90 -10.65
N LYS A 362 3.07 21.18 -10.56
CA LYS A 362 3.82 22.18 -9.81
C LYS A 362 3.20 22.39 -8.43
N LEU A 363 4.00 22.26 -7.39
CA LEU A 363 3.58 22.48 -6.01
C LEU A 363 3.66 23.97 -5.67
N LEU A 364 2.60 24.53 -5.08
CA LEU A 364 2.55 25.91 -4.63
C LEU A 364 2.94 26.00 -3.15
N ASN A 365 4.23 25.84 -2.85
CA ASN A 365 4.77 25.78 -1.48
C ASN A 365 5.81 26.89 -1.19
N SER A 366 5.54 28.12 -1.62
CA SER A 366 6.39 29.27 -1.30
C SER A 366 6.13 29.87 0.07
N GLY A 367 4.97 29.60 0.68
CA GLY A 367 4.58 30.12 1.99
C GLY A 367 4.89 29.21 3.17
N TYR A 368 4.77 29.77 4.37
CA TYR A 368 4.95 29.09 5.65
C TYR A 368 3.81 29.43 6.60
N PHE A 369 3.52 28.53 7.53
CA PHE A 369 2.77 28.87 8.74
C PHE A 369 3.67 29.71 9.63
N LYS A 370 3.17 30.84 10.14
CA LYS A 370 3.97 31.77 10.94
C LYS A 370 3.66 31.65 12.43
N LEU A 371 4.59 32.04 13.29
CA LEU A 371 4.29 32.19 14.72
C LEU A 371 3.54 33.51 14.96
N ALA A 372 2.54 33.48 15.85
CA ALA A 372 1.77 34.67 16.21
C ALA A 372 2.58 35.63 17.09
N VAL A 373 3.49 35.11 17.92
CA VAL A 373 4.27 35.87 18.92
C VAL A 373 5.45 36.62 18.31
N ASN A 374 6.02 36.11 17.22
CA ASN A 374 7.06 36.71 16.43
C ASN A 374 6.82 36.25 14.99
N ASN A 375 6.77 37.14 14.01
CA ASN A 375 6.33 36.83 12.63
C ASN A 375 7.32 35.94 11.82
N THR A 376 7.98 34.98 12.47
CA THR A 376 8.93 34.01 11.93
C THR A 376 8.19 32.81 11.35
N ASP A 377 8.80 32.19 10.34
CA ASP A 377 8.28 30.98 9.71
C ASP A 377 8.41 29.78 10.66
N ALA A 378 7.29 29.13 10.95
CA ALA A 378 7.22 27.97 11.84
C ALA A 378 7.37 26.66 11.06
N ARG A 379 6.60 26.47 9.97
CA ARG A 379 6.56 25.21 9.19
C ARG A 379 6.18 25.48 7.72
N LEU A 380 6.76 24.75 6.77
CA LEU A 380 6.43 24.84 5.34
C LEU A 380 4.93 24.59 5.07
N LYS A 381 4.31 25.40 4.20
CA LYS A 381 2.89 25.30 3.84
C LYS A 381 2.73 25.01 2.35
N LEU A 382 1.68 24.25 2.00
CA LEU A 382 1.29 23.97 0.61
C LEU A 382 -0.05 24.65 0.31
N ASP A 383 -0.06 25.61 -0.60
CA ASP A 383 -1.27 26.38 -0.96
C ASP A 383 -2.05 25.77 -2.12
N GLY A 384 -1.48 24.81 -2.85
CA GLY A 384 -2.13 24.19 -3.99
C GLY A 384 -1.20 23.40 -4.92
N ILE A 385 -1.78 22.86 -6.00
CA ILE A 385 -1.06 22.21 -7.10
C ILE A 385 -1.57 22.75 -8.43
N GLU A 386 -0.66 23.06 -9.34
CA GLU A 386 -0.96 23.36 -10.74
C GLU A 386 -0.62 22.14 -11.62
N VAL A 387 -1.58 21.72 -12.45
CA VAL A 387 -1.39 20.66 -13.46
C VAL A 387 -1.19 21.34 -14.80
N ARG A 388 -0.09 21.01 -15.48
CA ARG A 388 0.30 21.61 -16.76
C ARG A 388 0.58 20.52 -17.80
N ASP A 389 0.34 20.85 -19.07
CA ASP A 389 0.65 19.94 -20.19
C ASP A 389 2.18 19.89 -20.47
N GLY A 390 2.58 19.09 -21.46
CA GLY A 390 3.97 19.01 -21.91
C GLY A 390 4.52 20.31 -22.52
N ALA A 391 3.65 21.24 -22.93
CA ALA A 391 4.01 22.57 -23.43
C ALA A 391 4.03 23.65 -22.31
N ASN A 392 3.87 23.24 -21.04
CA ASN A 392 3.82 24.09 -19.85
C ASN A 392 2.58 25.01 -19.76
N THR A 393 1.53 24.71 -20.52
CA THR A 393 0.22 25.38 -20.41
C THR A 393 -0.50 24.93 -19.14
N LEU A 394 -1.07 25.87 -18.38
CA LEU A 394 -1.89 25.53 -17.22
C LEU A 394 -3.18 24.85 -17.66
N ILE A 395 -3.39 23.61 -17.21
CA ILE A 395 -4.61 22.85 -17.47
C ILE A 395 -5.58 22.97 -16.28
N ASN A 396 -5.10 22.72 -15.05
CA ASN A 396 -5.92 22.70 -13.84
C ASN A 396 -5.19 23.21 -12.61
N LYS A 397 -5.94 23.59 -11.57
CA LYS A 397 -5.39 24.01 -10.29
C LYS A 397 -6.23 23.52 -9.12
N TYR A 398 -5.56 22.97 -8.11
CA TYR A 398 -6.11 22.71 -6.78
C TYR A 398 -5.68 23.83 -5.85
N GLY A 399 -6.60 24.29 -4.99
CA GLY A 399 -6.32 25.25 -3.94
C GLY A 399 -6.55 24.65 -2.56
N PHE A 400 -5.64 24.90 -1.62
CA PHE A 400 -5.75 24.45 -0.24
C PHE A 400 -5.88 25.63 0.71
N SER A 401 -6.81 25.54 1.66
CA SER A 401 -6.94 26.51 2.74
C SER A 401 -7.03 25.81 4.07
N TYR A 402 -6.56 26.51 5.11
CA TYR A 402 -6.36 25.98 6.45
C TYR A 402 -7.21 26.76 7.45
N ASN A 403 -7.44 26.19 8.63
CA ASN A 403 -8.19 26.89 9.69
C ASN A 403 -7.48 28.16 10.15
N THR A 404 -6.15 28.11 10.23
CA THR A 404 -5.29 29.27 10.47
C THR A 404 -4.06 29.20 9.57
N THR A 405 -3.44 30.34 9.32
CA THR A 405 -2.11 30.44 8.67
C THR A 405 -1.00 30.78 9.68
N THR A 406 -1.36 30.86 10.96
CA THR A 406 -0.47 31.17 12.08
C THR A 406 -0.66 30.14 13.19
N PHE A 407 0.42 29.87 13.91
CA PHE A 407 0.42 29.09 15.14
C PHE A 407 0.54 30.01 16.35
N SER A 408 -0.23 29.72 17.40
CA SER A 408 -0.17 30.41 18.70
C SER A 408 1.01 29.95 19.58
N TRP A 409 1.96 29.21 19.01
CA TRP A 409 3.09 28.66 19.75
C TRP A 409 3.99 29.78 20.30
N ASP A 410 4.57 29.55 21.47
CA ASP A 410 5.46 30.52 22.14
C ASP A 410 6.87 30.55 21.52
N LYS A 411 7.26 29.46 20.86
CA LYS A 411 8.53 29.29 20.16
C LYS A 411 8.41 28.15 19.15
N SER A 412 9.42 28.01 18.29
CA SER A 412 9.45 26.99 17.23
C SER A 412 9.83 25.59 17.73
N GLU A 413 10.57 25.50 18.84
CA GLU A 413 11.10 24.25 19.43
C GLU A 413 11.22 24.32 20.97
N GLY A 414 11.21 23.16 21.64
CA GLY A 414 11.46 23.04 23.09
C GLY A 414 10.41 23.68 24.03
N SER A 415 9.12 23.72 23.68
CA SER A 415 8.08 24.31 24.55
C SER A 415 7.59 23.38 25.66
N TYR A 416 7.31 23.93 26.84
CA TYR A 416 6.64 23.25 27.95
C TYR A 416 5.12 23.27 27.82
N ARG A 417 4.58 24.07 26.89
CA ARG A 417 3.14 24.29 26.69
C ARG A 417 2.54 23.22 25.79
N ARG A 418 2.68 21.97 26.21
CA ARG A 418 2.22 20.79 25.50
C ARG A 418 1.23 20.03 26.36
N ASP A 419 0.27 19.36 25.74
CA ASP A 419 -0.57 18.36 26.40
C ASP A 419 0.13 16.99 26.49
N LEU A 420 -0.52 16.02 27.13
CA LEU A 420 -0.01 14.65 27.28
C LEU A 420 0.34 13.98 25.95
N PHE A 421 -0.29 14.38 24.85
CA PHE A 421 -0.12 13.76 23.53
C PHE A 421 0.86 14.51 22.63
N GLY A 422 1.47 15.60 23.12
CA GLY A 422 2.46 16.37 22.37
C GLY A 422 1.90 17.50 21.52
N PHE A 423 0.60 17.79 21.61
CA PHE A 423 -0.01 18.95 20.97
C PHE A 423 0.21 20.20 21.81
N TYR A 424 0.28 21.36 21.16
CA TYR A 424 0.38 22.63 21.87
C TYR A 424 -0.91 22.94 22.64
N ASN A 425 -0.80 23.33 23.91
CA ASN A 425 -1.95 23.62 24.77
C ASN A 425 -1.95 25.02 25.39
N GLY A 426 -0.95 25.86 25.09
CA GLY A 426 -0.92 27.26 25.50
C GLY A 426 -0.78 27.54 26.99
N LYS A 427 -0.55 26.53 27.85
CA LYS A 427 -0.53 26.68 29.32
C LYS A 427 0.73 27.40 29.79
N THR A 428 0.64 28.71 29.96
CA THR A 428 1.78 29.59 30.25
C THR A 428 2.45 29.36 31.60
N ALA A 429 1.74 28.75 32.56
CA ALA A 429 2.25 28.43 33.89
C ALA A 429 3.16 27.19 33.91
N ASN A 430 3.20 26.40 32.83
CA ASN A 430 4.04 25.21 32.76
C ASN A 430 5.53 25.59 32.73
N THR A 431 6.27 25.18 33.76
CA THR A 431 7.74 25.31 33.85
C THR A 431 8.48 24.00 33.58
N ASN A 432 7.76 22.87 33.62
CA ASN A 432 8.23 21.53 33.29
C ASN A 432 7.10 20.76 32.58
N LEU A 433 7.30 19.47 32.32
CA LEU A 433 6.32 18.59 31.66
C LEU A 433 5.72 17.52 32.58
N ILE A 434 6.08 17.54 33.88
CA ILE A 434 5.59 16.59 34.88
C ILE A 434 4.24 17.09 35.44
N PRO A 435 3.15 16.32 35.31
CA PRO A 435 1.88 16.65 35.95
C PRO A 435 2.03 16.83 37.47
N GLN A 436 1.15 17.62 38.08
CA GLN A 436 1.15 17.78 39.53
C GLN A 436 0.77 16.47 40.23
N GLU A 437 1.64 15.99 41.12
CA GLU A 437 1.39 14.81 41.96
C GLU A 437 1.58 15.12 43.43
N THR A 438 0.80 14.47 44.29
CA THR A 438 1.00 14.47 45.75
C THR A 438 1.60 13.15 46.17
N VAL A 439 2.78 13.21 46.77
CA VAL A 439 3.52 12.02 47.19
C VAL A 439 3.70 12.03 48.71
N GLN A 440 3.60 10.85 49.32
CA GLN A 440 4.02 10.69 50.71
C GLN A 440 5.53 10.90 50.78
N TYR A 441 5.97 11.86 51.57
CA TYR A 441 7.36 12.26 51.75
C TYR A 441 7.72 12.18 53.22
N ARG A 442 8.85 11.53 53.49
CA ARG A 442 9.34 11.35 54.85
C ARG A 442 10.82 11.67 54.86
N ALA A 443 11.24 12.85 55.29
CA ALA A 443 12.66 13.23 55.28
C ALA A 443 13.54 12.16 55.97
N GLN A 444 13.35 11.92 57.26
CA GLN A 444 14.08 10.89 58.00
C GLN A 444 13.20 9.71 58.37
N SER A 445 13.81 8.52 58.47
CA SER A 445 13.13 7.25 58.77
C SER A 445 12.49 7.16 60.16
N TYR A 446 12.60 8.21 60.97
CA TYR A 446 11.91 8.38 62.26
C TYR A 446 10.93 9.55 62.29
N HIS A 447 10.87 10.41 61.26
CA HIS A 447 9.84 11.45 61.14
C HIS A 447 8.48 10.88 60.73
N SER A 448 7.38 11.59 60.96
CA SER A 448 6.08 11.22 60.40
C SER A 448 6.03 11.50 58.89
N PRO A 449 5.33 10.69 58.09
CA PRO A 449 5.07 11.00 56.68
C PRO A 449 4.30 12.33 56.54
N THR A 450 4.67 13.11 55.53
CA THR A 450 4.01 14.36 55.15
C THR A 450 3.67 14.32 53.66
N ASN A 451 2.72 15.15 53.21
CA ASN A 451 2.42 15.27 51.79
C ASN A 451 3.36 16.29 51.15
N LEU A 452 4.08 15.88 50.10
CA LEU A 452 4.86 16.77 49.24
C LEU A 452 4.21 16.82 47.86
N THR A 453 4.07 18.03 47.32
CA THR A 453 3.62 18.21 45.94
C THR A 453 4.83 18.32 45.03
N ILE A 454 4.83 17.59 43.92
CA ILE A 454 5.87 17.62 42.89
C ILE A 454 5.25 17.90 41.52
N GLY A 455 6.06 18.36 40.57
CA GLY A 455 5.59 18.74 39.25
C GLY A 455 4.76 20.02 39.30
N GLY A 456 3.86 20.18 38.34
CA GLY A 456 3.00 21.36 38.27
C GLY A 456 2.46 21.66 36.87
N ALA A 457 2.83 20.87 35.86
CA ALA A 457 2.40 21.10 34.49
C ALA A 457 0.92 20.77 34.30
N ASP A 458 0.14 21.72 33.79
CA ASP A 458 -1.18 21.46 33.21
C ASP A 458 -0.98 20.87 31.81
N ARG A 459 -1.18 19.56 31.72
CA ARG A 459 -1.02 18.76 30.49
C ARG A 459 -2.38 18.48 29.83
N SER A 460 -3.43 19.22 30.19
CA SER A 460 -4.75 19.11 29.55
C SER A 460 -4.74 19.64 28.12
N THR A 461 -5.54 19.01 27.27
CA THR A 461 -5.74 19.39 25.87
C THR A 461 -6.59 20.67 25.76
N ASP A 462 -6.15 21.60 24.90
CA ASP A 462 -6.93 22.80 24.55
C ASP A 462 -7.66 22.61 23.22
N THR A 463 -9.00 22.65 23.27
CA THR A 463 -9.85 22.38 22.09
C THR A 463 -9.89 23.50 21.05
N THR A 464 -9.38 24.69 21.38
CA THR A 464 -9.38 25.87 20.50
C THR A 464 -8.12 25.93 19.63
N ILE A 465 -6.96 25.62 20.19
CA ILE A 465 -5.65 25.70 19.51
C ILE A 465 -5.36 24.44 18.68
N TYR A 466 -6.01 23.31 19.00
CA TYR A 466 -5.85 22.02 18.33
C TYR A 466 -6.07 22.00 16.81
N LYS A 467 -6.76 23.01 16.26
CA LYS A 467 -7.13 23.10 14.84
C LYS A 467 -6.21 24.01 14.03
N GLU A 468 -5.24 24.67 14.66
CA GLU A 468 -4.31 25.56 13.97
C GLU A 468 -3.51 24.81 12.90
N GLY A 469 -3.32 25.43 11.73
CA GLY A 469 -2.61 24.82 10.61
C GLY A 469 -3.27 23.58 10.00
N VAL A 470 -4.46 23.18 10.45
CA VAL A 470 -5.18 22.01 9.91
C VAL A 470 -5.93 22.36 8.63
N LEU A 471 -5.89 21.47 7.63
CA LEU A 471 -6.59 21.64 6.36
C LEU A 471 -8.08 21.85 6.59
N LYS A 472 -8.61 22.93 6.04
CA LYS A 472 -10.02 23.29 6.13
C LYS A 472 -10.75 22.95 4.83
N ARG A 473 -10.16 23.26 3.68
CA ARG A 473 -10.85 23.10 2.38
C ARG A 473 -9.88 22.81 1.25
N ILE A 474 -10.31 21.91 0.37
CA ILE A 474 -9.74 21.69 -0.96
C ILE A 474 -10.70 22.30 -1.98
N THR A 475 -10.21 23.25 -2.77
CA THR A 475 -10.91 23.81 -3.93
C THR A 475 -10.44 23.08 -5.17
N PHE A 476 -11.39 22.50 -5.90
CA PHE A 476 -11.11 21.72 -7.09
C PHE A 476 -10.99 22.62 -8.32
N PRO A 477 -10.40 22.12 -9.42
CA PRO A 477 -10.29 22.89 -10.66
C PRO A 477 -11.63 23.36 -11.25
N THR A 478 -12.74 22.73 -10.88
CA THR A 478 -14.11 23.14 -11.25
C THR A 478 -14.58 24.44 -10.61
N GLY A 479 -13.90 24.91 -9.57
CA GLY A 479 -14.40 25.95 -8.66
C GLY A 479 -15.27 25.41 -7.51
N GLY A 480 -15.73 24.15 -7.59
CA GLY A 480 -16.32 23.44 -6.45
C GLY A 480 -15.30 23.15 -5.36
N TYR A 481 -15.76 22.73 -4.18
CA TYR A 481 -14.87 22.47 -3.04
C TYR A 481 -15.36 21.36 -2.12
N THR A 482 -14.42 20.76 -1.40
CA THR A 482 -14.71 19.96 -0.20
C THR A 482 -14.13 20.67 1.02
N GLU A 483 -14.98 20.86 2.03
CA GLU A 483 -14.62 21.43 3.32
C GLU A 483 -14.71 20.36 4.41
N PHE A 484 -13.70 20.33 5.27
CA PHE A 484 -13.55 19.41 6.38
C PHE A 484 -13.73 20.17 7.69
N GLN A 485 -14.68 19.72 8.50
CA GLN A 485 -14.89 20.26 9.85
C GLN A 485 -14.46 19.20 10.85
N PHE A 486 -13.33 19.44 11.51
CA PHE A 486 -12.77 18.55 12.52
C PHE A 486 -13.20 18.92 13.94
N GLU A 487 -13.20 17.93 14.83
CA GLU A 487 -13.34 18.11 16.28
C GLU A 487 -12.37 17.20 17.06
N PRO A 488 -11.99 17.57 18.30
CA PRO A 488 -11.12 16.73 19.12
C PRO A 488 -11.77 15.41 19.51
N HIS A 489 -10.95 14.37 19.69
CA HIS A 489 -11.40 13.13 20.31
C HIS A 489 -11.84 13.35 21.76
N LYS A 490 -12.83 12.58 22.23
CA LYS A 490 -13.24 12.54 23.64
C LYS A 490 -13.19 11.12 24.18
N TYR A 491 -12.87 10.96 25.45
CA TYR A 491 -12.92 9.70 26.17
C TYR A 491 -13.38 9.91 27.63
N SER A 492 -13.80 8.84 28.29
CA SER A 492 -14.13 8.87 29.73
C SER A 492 -12.98 8.31 30.55
N ASP A 493 -12.60 9.02 31.61
CA ASP A 493 -11.60 8.58 32.58
C ASP A 493 -12.14 8.74 33.99
N ALA A 494 -12.31 7.63 34.72
CA ALA A 494 -12.96 7.59 36.02
C ALA A 494 -14.32 8.34 36.06
N GLY A 495 -15.11 8.26 34.98
CA GLY A 495 -16.41 8.93 34.86
C GLY A 495 -16.36 10.41 34.43
N VAL A 496 -15.16 10.97 34.22
CA VAL A 496 -14.97 12.36 33.75
C VAL A 496 -14.64 12.36 32.26
N THR A 497 -15.36 13.18 31.49
CA THR A 497 -15.03 13.40 30.07
C THR A 497 -13.72 14.16 29.95
N LYS A 498 -12.79 13.61 29.16
CA LYS A 498 -11.50 14.20 28.80
C LYS A 498 -11.38 14.25 27.27
N TYR A 499 -10.46 15.09 26.78
CA TYR A 499 -10.13 15.20 25.37
C TYR A 499 -8.87 14.39 25.09
N GLY A 500 -8.92 13.55 24.05
CA GLY A 500 -7.83 12.67 23.63
C GLY A 500 -6.96 13.28 22.54
N ALA A 501 -5.92 12.55 22.14
CA ALA A 501 -5.00 12.99 21.09
C ALA A 501 -5.70 13.17 19.74
N GLY A 502 -5.27 14.19 19.02
CA GLY A 502 -5.61 14.44 17.63
C GLY A 502 -7.04 14.89 17.35
N LEU A 503 -7.40 14.84 16.07
CA LEU A 503 -8.69 15.29 15.52
C LEU A 503 -9.39 14.18 14.75
N ARG A 504 -10.72 14.12 14.91
CA ARG A 504 -11.63 13.33 14.09
C ARG A 504 -12.52 14.22 13.23
N ILE A 505 -13.00 13.70 12.11
CA ILE A 505 -13.92 14.42 11.23
C ILE A 505 -15.31 14.50 11.87
N LYS A 506 -15.86 15.70 11.96
CA LYS A 506 -17.25 15.92 12.40
C LYS A 506 -18.19 15.97 11.21
N LYS A 507 -17.79 16.69 10.16
CA LYS A 507 -18.63 16.94 8.99
C LYS A 507 -17.76 17.16 7.76
N ILE A 508 -18.14 16.54 6.65
CA ILE A 508 -17.61 16.84 5.32
C ILE A 508 -18.69 17.56 4.53
N VAL A 509 -18.37 18.73 4.01
CA VAL A 509 -19.26 19.52 3.14
C VAL A 509 -18.69 19.51 1.74
N LYS A 510 -19.51 19.19 0.74
CA LYS A 510 -19.13 19.15 -0.67
C LYS A 510 -19.98 20.17 -1.41
N ASN A 511 -19.35 20.96 -2.26
CA ASN A 511 -20.01 21.90 -3.14
C ASN A 511 -19.52 21.65 -4.56
N ASP A 512 -20.44 21.43 -5.50
CA ASP A 512 -20.14 21.12 -6.91
C ASP A 512 -20.24 22.37 -7.82
N GLY A 513 -20.34 23.56 -7.21
CA GLY A 513 -20.59 24.84 -7.88
C GLY A 513 -22.07 25.24 -7.94
N LEU A 514 -23.02 24.31 -7.73
CA LEU A 514 -24.47 24.57 -7.76
C LEU A 514 -25.16 24.14 -6.45
N ASN A 515 -24.89 22.92 -6.01
CA ASN A 515 -25.49 22.27 -4.85
C ASN A 515 -24.47 22.11 -3.73
N THR A 516 -24.98 22.01 -2.50
CA THR A 516 -24.15 21.71 -1.33
C THR A 516 -24.68 20.47 -0.63
N TYR A 517 -23.82 19.46 -0.53
CA TYR A 517 -24.07 18.21 0.16
C TYR A 517 -23.26 18.15 1.44
N SER A 518 -23.72 17.42 2.44
CA SER A 518 -22.88 17.15 3.60
C SER A 518 -23.11 15.79 4.23
N THR A 519 -22.04 15.20 4.72
CA THR A 519 -22.06 14.01 5.57
C THR A 519 -21.67 14.42 6.97
N LEU A 520 -22.56 14.21 7.94
CA LEU A 520 -22.33 14.44 9.36
C LEU A 520 -22.02 13.10 10.04
N TYR A 521 -20.94 13.07 10.82
CA TYR A 521 -20.51 11.90 11.57
C TYR A 521 -20.83 12.09 13.05
N LYS A 522 -21.43 11.07 13.65
CA LYS A 522 -21.68 10.99 15.10
C LYS A 522 -21.00 9.75 15.65
N TYR A 523 -20.39 9.88 16.83
CA TYR A 523 -19.52 8.87 17.41
C TYR A 523 -20.00 8.47 18.80
N GLY A 524 -19.71 7.24 19.22
CA GLY A 524 -20.07 6.72 20.54
C GLY A 524 -21.43 6.03 20.57
N SER A 525 -21.68 5.19 21.57
CA SER A 525 -22.88 4.32 21.62
C SER A 525 -24.21 5.08 21.58
N ASN A 526 -24.22 6.34 22.00
CA ASN A 526 -25.40 7.21 22.01
C ASN A 526 -25.18 8.52 21.24
N ASP A 527 -24.27 8.53 20.25
CA ASP A 527 -23.86 9.75 19.53
C ASP A 527 -23.31 10.86 20.48
N ASP A 528 -22.85 10.49 21.68
CA ASP A 528 -22.33 11.37 22.75
C ASP A 528 -20.89 11.88 22.47
N GLY A 529 -20.23 11.27 21.49
CA GLY A 529 -18.87 11.53 21.09
C GLY A 529 -17.82 10.90 21.98
N ILE A 530 -18.18 10.07 22.96
CA ILE A 530 -17.23 9.42 23.87
C ILE A 530 -16.68 8.15 23.22
N GLY A 531 -15.36 8.09 23.08
CA GLY A 531 -14.64 6.93 22.56
C GLY A 531 -13.94 6.15 23.66
N HIS A 532 -13.39 5.01 23.27
CA HIS A 532 -12.62 4.14 24.12
C HIS A 532 -11.14 4.52 24.06
N LYS A 533 -10.49 4.68 25.22
CA LYS A 533 -9.06 4.93 25.30
C LYS A 533 -8.27 3.63 25.12
N ASN A 534 -7.25 3.64 24.27
CA ASN A 534 -6.29 2.54 24.08
C ASN A 534 -4.96 2.80 24.84
N PHE A 535 -5.05 3.57 25.92
CA PHE A 535 -3.90 4.01 26.71
C PHE A 535 -4.22 4.10 28.20
N ASP A 536 -3.17 3.98 29.01
CA ASP A 536 -3.19 4.36 30.43
C ASP A 536 -2.43 5.69 30.56
N VAL A 537 -3.05 6.66 31.23
CA VAL A 537 -2.48 8.00 31.46
C VAL A 537 -1.21 7.90 32.31
N ARG A 538 -1.12 6.90 33.20
CA ARG A 538 0.09 6.64 34.01
C ARG A 538 1.28 6.17 33.19
N ASN A 539 1.12 5.80 31.92
CA ASN A 539 2.23 5.44 31.05
C ASN A 539 2.86 6.66 30.36
N PHE A 540 2.27 7.85 30.50
CA PHE A 540 2.82 9.08 29.91
C PHE A 540 3.95 9.68 30.76
N HIS A 541 4.02 9.32 32.03
CA HIS A 541 5.12 9.67 32.93
C HIS A 541 5.54 8.42 33.70
N PHE A 542 6.84 8.22 33.91
CA PHE A 542 7.35 7.03 34.59
C PHE A 542 7.83 7.39 35.99
N MET A 543 7.43 6.60 37.01
CA MET A 543 7.93 6.72 38.38
C MET A 543 8.75 5.49 38.77
N ASN A 544 9.95 5.70 39.29
CA ASN A 544 10.79 4.67 39.89
C ASN A 544 11.06 4.96 41.37
N THR A 545 11.25 3.91 42.19
CA THR A 545 11.65 4.00 43.60
C THR A 545 12.79 3.03 43.88
N ILE A 546 13.91 3.53 44.39
CA ILE A 546 15.12 2.79 44.72
C ILE A 546 15.40 2.91 46.21
N TYR A 547 15.65 1.78 46.90
CA TYR A 547 16.06 1.77 48.31
C TYR A 547 17.56 1.50 48.37
N LYS A 548 18.33 2.35 49.04
CA LYS A 548 19.78 2.23 49.17
C LYS A 548 20.18 2.02 50.62
N ARG A 549 21.21 1.19 50.83
CA ARG A 549 21.90 1.06 52.12
C ARG A 549 23.41 1.11 51.86
N ASP A 550 24.16 1.89 52.62
CA ASP A 550 25.63 1.93 52.56
C ASP A 550 26.21 1.47 53.90
N ILE A 551 27.08 0.45 53.87
CA ILE A 551 27.80 -0.04 55.06
C ILE A 551 29.31 0.18 54.85
N SER A 552 29.91 1.02 55.70
CA SER A 552 31.37 1.23 55.73
C SER A 552 32.00 0.37 56.83
N TYR A 553 33.08 -0.36 56.52
CA TYR A 553 33.86 -1.12 57.51
C TYR A 553 34.89 -0.28 58.28
N MET A 554 35.03 1.01 57.96
CA MET A 554 35.87 1.90 58.74
C MET A 554 35.13 2.27 60.03
N THR A 555 35.74 1.92 61.17
CA THR A 555 35.27 2.29 62.51
C THR A 555 34.98 3.80 62.59
N GLY A 556 33.72 4.17 62.79
CA GLY A 556 33.27 5.55 62.96
C GLY A 556 32.34 6.13 61.89
N PHE A 557 32.05 5.41 60.79
CA PHE A 557 31.07 5.87 59.79
C PHE A 557 29.68 5.24 60.00
N PRO A 558 28.58 6.03 60.02
CA PRO A 558 27.24 5.50 60.24
C PRO A 558 26.74 4.70 59.03
N GLN A 559 26.02 3.59 59.29
CA GLN A 559 25.21 2.90 58.29
C GLN A 559 24.16 3.86 57.74
N ARG A 560 24.09 4.02 56.42
CA ARG A 560 23.17 4.95 55.77
C ARG A 560 22.12 4.16 55.03
N GLN A 561 20.86 4.51 55.19
CA GLN A 561 19.73 3.99 54.43
C GLN A 561 18.97 5.18 53.91
N TYR A 562 18.48 5.14 52.67
CA TYR A 562 17.65 6.18 52.06
C TYR A 562 16.89 5.62 50.86
N THR A 563 15.86 6.35 50.42
CA THR A 563 15.02 6.03 49.26
C THR A 563 15.19 7.13 48.21
N VAL A 564 15.27 6.78 46.94
CA VAL A 564 15.35 7.72 45.81
C VAL A 564 14.19 7.43 44.87
N ARG A 565 13.41 8.45 44.54
CA ARG A 565 12.27 8.38 43.62
C ARG A 565 12.50 9.28 42.43
N THR A 566 12.16 8.83 41.22
CA THR A 566 12.35 9.61 39.99
C THR A 566 11.09 9.59 39.14
N TRP A 567 10.63 10.76 38.71
CA TRP A 567 9.55 10.97 37.73
C TRP A 567 10.11 11.49 36.42
N VAL A 568 9.63 10.96 35.30
CA VAL A 568 10.11 11.29 33.95
C VAL A 568 8.91 11.67 33.08
N SER A 569 8.95 12.81 32.40
CA SER A 569 7.78 13.37 31.70
C SER A 569 7.46 12.71 30.37
N ASN A 570 8.42 12.00 29.81
CA ASN A 570 8.30 11.20 28.61
C ASN A 570 8.83 9.81 28.95
N SER A 571 8.01 8.75 28.81
CA SER A 571 8.61 7.42 28.79
C SER A 571 9.59 7.36 27.62
N VAL A 572 10.76 6.74 27.80
CA VAL A 572 11.84 6.66 26.79
C VAL A 572 11.37 6.03 25.47
N VAL A 573 10.22 5.35 25.51
CA VAL A 573 9.41 5.05 24.34
C VAL A 573 8.22 6.00 24.37
N GLY A 574 8.25 7.04 23.54
CA GLY A 574 7.09 7.91 23.33
C GLY A 574 5.83 7.09 23.04
N PRO A 575 4.63 7.68 23.15
CA PRO A 575 3.37 6.95 23.11
C PRO A 575 3.13 6.31 21.74
N GLY A 576 3.77 5.17 21.46
CA GLY A 576 3.58 4.33 20.30
C GLY A 576 2.21 3.65 20.38
N PHE A 577 1.15 4.44 20.49
CA PHE A 577 -0.18 3.98 20.19
C PHE A 577 -0.27 3.77 18.68
N ASP A 578 -1.20 2.93 18.23
CA ASP A 578 -1.38 2.60 16.80
C ASP A 578 -1.99 3.77 15.99
N ASP A 579 -1.46 4.98 16.17
CA ASP A 579 -1.90 6.24 15.57
C ASP A 579 -3.36 6.66 15.89
N ALA A 580 -4.06 5.89 16.74
CA ALA A 580 -5.40 6.19 17.24
C ALA A 580 -5.55 5.83 18.73
N PRO A 581 -5.20 6.75 19.66
CA PRO A 581 -5.33 6.52 21.10
C PRO A 581 -6.78 6.50 21.58
N VAL A 582 -7.72 7.07 20.82
CA VAL A 582 -9.16 7.00 21.08
C VAL A 582 -9.86 6.41 19.86
N VAL A 583 -10.70 5.41 20.08
CA VAL A 583 -11.42 4.67 19.02
C VAL A 583 -12.92 4.57 19.29
N TYR A 584 -13.71 4.31 18.26
CA TYR A 584 -15.18 4.31 18.32
C TYR A 584 -15.75 2.99 17.79
N THR A 585 -16.51 2.29 18.64
CA THR A 585 -17.21 1.07 18.23
C THR A 585 -18.55 1.32 17.55
N ASN A 586 -19.12 2.52 17.72
CA ASN A 586 -20.40 2.90 17.15
C ASN A 586 -20.25 4.25 16.47
N VAL A 587 -20.63 4.31 15.20
CA VAL A 587 -20.57 5.54 14.40
C VAL A 587 -21.81 5.62 13.51
N SER A 588 -22.46 6.78 13.46
CA SER A 588 -23.60 7.04 12.59
C SER A 588 -23.25 8.11 11.56
N GLU A 589 -23.51 7.83 10.29
CA GLU A 589 -23.43 8.79 9.18
C GLU A 589 -24.82 9.32 8.81
N TYR A 590 -24.94 10.64 8.70
CA TYR A 590 -26.17 11.32 8.29
C TYR A 590 -25.93 12.13 7.01
N ALA A 591 -26.71 11.87 5.97
CA ALA A 591 -26.67 12.62 4.73
C ALA A 591 -27.57 13.87 4.83
N ASN A 592 -27.01 15.04 4.52
CA ASN A 592 -27.72 16.33 4.46
C ASN A 592 -28.51 16.68 5.74
N SER A 593 -27.82 16.58 6.90
CA SER A 593 -28.32 16.82 8.28
C SER A 593 -29.00 15.62 8.96
N THR A 594 -29.27 15.76 10.26
CA THR A 594 -29.88 14.72 11.11
C THR A 594 -31.33 14.38 10.74
N SER A 595 -31.97 15.14 9.86
CA SER A 595 -33.43 15.10 9.65
C SER A 595 -33.84 14.77 8.20
N GLY A 596 -32.89 14.66 7.26
CA GLY A 596 -33.20 14.69 5.82
C GLY A 596 -33.43 13.32 5.16
N ASN A 597 -32.42 12.45 5.19
CA ASN A 597 -32.32 11.32 4.25
C ASN A 597 -32.04 9.96 4.93
N GLY A 598 -32.39 9.81 6.21
CA GLY A 598 -32.05 8.61 7.00
C GLY A 598 -30.60 8.61 7.49
N LYS A 599 -30.14 7.47 8.03
CA LYS A 599 -28.77 7.31 8.56
C LYS A 599 -28.20 5.95 8.20
N THR A 600 -26.88 5.84 8.19
CA THR A 600 -26.18 4.54 8.19
C THR A 600 -25.40 4.41 9.50
N ALA A 601 -25.70 3.39 10.28
CA ALA A 601 -25.01 3.09 11.53
C ALA A 601 -24.00 1.95 11.33
N TYR A 602 -22.81 2.13 11.86
CA TYR A 602 -21.69 1.20 11.78
C TYR A 602 -21.33 0.75 13.19
N GLU A 603 -21.16 -0.56 13.35
CA GLU A 603 -20.69 -1.18 14.57
C GLU A 603 -19.38 -1.93 14.30
N PHE A 604 -18.37 -1.68 15.12
CA PHE A 604 -17.07 -2.34 15.08
C PHE A 604 -16.93 -3.30 16.25
N ASP A 605 -16.03 -4.28 16.12
CA ASP A 605 -15.79 -5.28 17.14
C ASP A 605 -15.44 -4.65 18.50
N ASN A 606 -16.16 -5.08 19.53
CA ASN A 606 -15.95 -4.67 20.90
C ASN A 606 -14.86 -5.51 21.57
N ASN A 607 -13.75 -5.80 20.86
CA ASN A 607 -12.56 -6.41 21.48
C ASN A 607 -11.85 -5.43 22.45
N LEU A 608 -12.59 -4.48 23.04
CA LEU A 608 -12.15 -3.31 23.79
C LEU A 608 -11.53 -3.61 25.16
N LEU A 609 -11.34 -4.89 25.50
CA LEU A 609 -10.55 -5.32 26.66
C LEU A 609 -9.12 -5.73 26.29
N ILE A 610 -8.74 -5.69 25.01
CA ILE A 610 -7.38 -5.98 24.57
C ILE A 610 -6.61 -4.65 24.44
N SER A 611 -6.28 -4.06 25.58
CA SER A 611 -5.23 -3.03 25.62
C SER A 611 -3.95 -3.65 25.08
N ASP A 612 -3.15 -2.91 24.32
CA ASP A 612 -1.80 -3.39 24.03
C ASP A 612 -1.09 -3.64 25.37
N GLY A 613 -0.62 -4.87 25.56
CA GLY A 613 0.09 -5.23 26.78
C GLY A 613 1.33 -4.35 26.89
N VAL A 614 1.42 -3.58 27.97
CA VAL A 614 2.65 -2.85 28.28
C VAL A 614 3.49 -3.76 29.15
N PHE A 615 4.54 -4.26 28.56
CA PHE A 615 5.63 -4.88 29.27
C PHE A 615 6.51 -3.74 29.80
N ALA A 616 6.83 -3.79 31.09
CA ALA A 616 7.83 -2.93 31.70
C ALA A 616 8.83 -3.83 32.41
N VAL A 617 10.13 -3.57 32.23
CA VAL A 617 11.11 -4.19 33.11
C VAL A 617 10.87 -3.65 34.52
N PRO A 618 10.76 -4.50 35.55
CA PRO A 618 10.55 -4.02 36.92
C PRO A 618 11.57 -2.95 37.30
N TYR A 619 11.10 -1.85 37.90
CA TYR A 619 11.94 -0.71 38.32
C TYR A 619 12.66 0.03 37.16
N SER A 620 12.18 -0.08 35.92
CA SER A 620 12.78 0.53 34.72
C SER A 620 11.79 1.36 33.91
N ASN A 621 12.30 2.41 33.26
CA ASN A 621 11.58 3.15 32.21
C ASN A 621 11.60 2.45 30.84
N LYS A 622 12.26 1.27 30.73
CA LYS A 622 12.22 0.42 29.54
C LYS A 622 10.87 -0.27 29.44
N ILE A 623 10.09 0.15 28.44
CA ILE A 623 8.79 -0.43 28.14
C ILE A 623 8.79 -1.04 26.74
N TRP A 624 8.18 -2.21 26.63
CA TRP A 624 7.82 -2.81 25.34
C TRP A 624 6.30 -2.86 25.24
N ARG A 625 5.77 -2.51 24.07
CA ARG A 625 4.34 -2.62 23.81
C ARG A 625 4.09 -3.79 22.88
N ASN A 626 3.41 -4.80 23.39
CA ASN A 626 2.89 -5.89 22.58
C ASN A 626 1.73 -5.35 21.71
N LYS A 627 2.04 -5.02 20.45
CA LYS A 627 1.13 -4.33 19.53
C LYS A 627 0.00 -5.26 19.10
N LYS A 628 -1.25 -4.93 19.47
CA LYS A 628 -2.43 -5.74 19.14
C LYS A 628 -3.46 -5.00 18.28
N SER A 629 -3.08 -3.90 17.62
CA SER A 629 -3.94 -3.15 16.67
C SER A 629 -4.67 -4.05 15.69
N TRP A 630 -3.97 -5.03 15.15
CA TRP A 630 -4.50 -5.94 14.15
C TRP A 630 -5.70 -6.77 14.63
N GLN A 631 -5.90 -6.89 15.95
CA GLN A 631 -7.02 -7.61 16.60
C GLN A 631 -8.28 -6.76 16.79
N ARG A 632 -8.25 -5.46 16.48
CA ARG A 632 -9.33 -4.50 16.76
C ARG A 632 -9.85 -3.83 15.47
N GLY A 633 -10.95 -3.11 15.58
CA GLY A 633 -11.50 -2.23 14.56
C GLY A 633 -12.13 -2.96 13.37
N LYS A 634 -12.58 -4.21 13.55
CA LYS A 634 -13.24 -4.96 12.48
C LYS A 634 -14.70 -4.54 12.40
N LEU A 635 -15.19 -4.21 11.20
CA LEU A 635 -16.58 -3.83 10.98
C LEU A 635 -17.49 -5.05 11.15
N THR A 636 -18.27 -5.12 12.23
CA THR A 636 -19.13 -6.28 12.54
C THR A 636 -20.57 -6.08 12.08
N LYS A 637 -21.05 -4.84 11.98
CA LYS A 637 -22.42 -4.57 11.52
C LYS A 637 -22.58 -3.23 10.83
N VAL A 638 -23.42 -3.19 9.80
CA VAL A 638 -23.88 -1.98 9.13
C VAL A 638 -25.40 -2.01 9.08
N THR A 639 -26.06 -0.95 9.55
CA THR A 639 -27.51 -0.82 9.50
C THR A 639 -27.88 0.45 8.74
N LYS A 640 -28.62 0.31 7.63
CA LYS A 640 -29.12 1.43 6.84
C LYS A 640 -30.58 1.72 7.19
N TYR A 641 -30.87 2.98 7.47
CA TYR A 641 -32.20 3.47 7.82
C TYR A 641 -32.74 4.38 6.71
N ASP A 642 -34.06 4.38 6.51
CA ASP A 642 -34.73 5.40 5.71
C ASP A 642 -34.96 6.70 6.51
N ASN A 643 -35.55 7.70 5.85
CA ASN A 643 -35.86 9.00 6.44
C ASN A 643 -36.92 8.96 7.56
N LEU A 644 -37.66 7.85 7.69
CA LEU A 644 -38.61 7.60 8.78
C LEU A 644 -37.99 6.77 9.91
N ASN A 645 -36.66 6.55 9.86
CA ASN A 645 -35.90 5.74 10.80
C ASN A 645 -36.30 4.25 10.81
N ASN A 646 -36.89 3.75 9.72
CA ASN A 646 -37.11 2.31 9.53
C ASN A 646 -35.86 1.66 8.94
N ILE A 647 -35.56 0.44 9.35
CA ILE A 647 -34.44 -0.34 8.83
C ILE A 647 -34.73 -0.79 7.40
N LYS A 648 -33.82 -0.53 6.47
CA LYS A 648 -33.87 -0.98 5.07
C LYS A 648 -32.95 -2.16 4.81
N GLU A 649 -31.77 -2.15 5.40
CA GLU A 649 -30.76 -3.18 5.19
C GLU A 649 -29.90 -3.33 6.43
N VAL A 650 -29.61 -4.58 6.80
CA VAL A 650 -28.64 -4.92 7.85
C VAL A 650 -27.59 -5.83 7.23
N THR A 651 -26.32 -5.44 7.32
CA THR A 651 -25.19 -6.31 7.00
C THR A 651 -24.48 -6.70 8.30
N THR A 652 -24.38 -7.98 8.61
CA THR A 652 -23.62 -8.50 9.78
C THR A 652 -22.43 -9.30 9.28
N LYS A 653 -21.25 -9.07 9.86
CA LYS A 653 -19.99 -9.71 9.47
C LYS A 653 -19.36 -10.45 10.63
N SER A 654 -18.73 -11.59 10.34
CA SER A 654 -17.97 -12.41 11.29
C SER A 654 -16.54 -12.62 10.81
N TYR A 655 -15.61 -12.70 11.76
CA TYR A 655 -14.18 -12.83 11.50
C TYR A 655 -13.59 -14.02 12.28
N THR A 656 -12.57 -14.66 11.70
CA THR A 656 -11.83 -15.75 12.35
C THR A 656 -10.35 -15.42 12.43
N LYS A 657 -9.73 -15.70 13.58
CA LYS A 657 -8.29 -15.52 13.81
C LYS A 657 -7.50 -16.66 13.19
N TYR A 658 -6.52 -16.35 12.35
CA TYR A 658 -5.57 -17.27 11.76
C TYR A 658 -4.15 -16.97 12.25
N LYS A 659 -3.30 -18.02 12.30
CA LYS A 659 -1.90 -17.95 12.75
C LYS A 659 -1.71 -17.23 14.10
N GLY A 660 -2.69 -17.37 14.99
CA GLY A 660 -2.69 -16.71 16.30
C GLY A 660 -1.70 -17.34 17.26
N GLN A 661 -0.65 -16.61 17.65
CA GLN A 661 0.38 -17.09 18.57
C GLN A 661 0.89 -15.93 19.45
N THR A 662 1.48 -16.26 20.60
CA THR A 662 2.28 -15.32 21.41
C THR A 662 3.70 -15.87 21.43
N LEU A 663 4.65 -15.09 20.93
CA LEU A 663 6.04 -15.51 20.79
C LEU A 663 6.96 -14.62 21.61
N LYS A 664 7.99 -15.23 22.20
CA LYS A 664 9.11 -14.52 22.82
C LYS A 664 9.97 -13.90 21.72
N VAL A 665 10.17 -12.59 21.76
CA VAL A 665 10.87 -11.83 20.72
C VAL A 665 12.11 -11.10 21.23
N GLY A 666 12.33 -11.06 22.53
CA GLY A 666 13.48 -10.35 23.10
C GLY A 666 13.55 -10.47 24.61
N GLN A 667 14.54 -9.80 25.21
CA GLN A 667 14.63 -9.58 26.64
C GLN A 667 15.15 -8.18 26.92
N ALA A 668 14.64 -7.57 27.98
CA ALA A 668 15.16 -6.31 28.48
C ALA A 668 15.59 -6.50 29.93
N ALA A 669 16.68 -5.84 30.31
CA ALA A 669 17.17 -5.85 31.67
C ALA A 669 17.46 -4.44 32.17
N ILE A 670 17.42 -4.29 33.50
CA ILE A 670 17.89 -3.09 34.19
C ILE A 670 18.74 -3.51 35.38
N GLN A 671 19.74 -2.68 35.68
CA GLN A 671 20.45 -2.72 36.93
C GLN A 671 19.59 -2.01 37.96
N THR A 672 19.18 -2.74 38.99
CA THR A 672 18.39 -2.19 40.08
C THR A 672 19.07 -2.50 41.40
N ILE A 673 18.84 -1.61 42.36
CA ILE A 673 19.22 -1.85 43.75
C ILE A 673 17.91 -2.21 44.45
N VAL A 674 17.53 -3.49 44.40
CA VAL A 674 16.37 -3.99 45.16
C VAL A 674 16.89 -4.49 46.49
N GLY A 675 16.56 -3.83 47.60
CA GLY A 675 16.98 -4.27 48.93
C GLY A 675 18.28 -3.63 49.42
N GLU A 676 18.72 -4.09 50.59
CA GLU A 676 19.83 -3.55 51.35
C GLU A 676 21.17 -3.78 50.62
N GLU A 677 21.80 -2.74 50.06
CA GLU A 677 23.23 -2.79 49.76
C GLU A 677 23.98 -2.94 51.10
N SER A 678 24.63 -4.09 51.30
CA SER A 678 25.49 -4.33 52.46
C SER A 678 26.91 -4.36 51.95
N GLY A 679 27.71 -3.40 52.39
CA GLY A 679 29.09 -3.16 51.95
C GLY A 679 29.90 -4.43 51.74
N ASN A 680 30.20 -4.68 50.48
CA ASN A 680 31.47 -5.10 49.89
C ASN A 680 31.24 -4.92 48.38
N TYR A 681 32.19 -4.29 47.67
CA TYR A 681 32.07 -4.12 46.21
C TYR A 681 32.01 -5.47 45.46
N PHE A 682 32.17 -6.61 46.14
CA PHE A 682 32.14 -7.94 45.57
C PHE A 682 31.54 -9.01 46.52
N ASN A 683 30.52 -9.75 46.07
CA ASN A 683 29.96 -10.93 46.75
C ASN A 683 30.21 -12.23 45.94
N TYR A 684 30.03 -13.42 46.55
CA TYR A 684 30.19 -14.73 45.89
C TYR A 684 28.88 -15.53 45.85
N CYS A 685 28.60 -16.20 44.74
CA CYS A 685 27.44 -17.09 44.61
C CYS A 685 27.70 -18.43 45.30
N ALA A 686 26.84 -18.82 46.26
CA ALA A 686 26.98 -20.09 46.98
C ALA A 686 26.79 -21.28 46.02
N GLY A 687 27.72 -22.24 46.04
CA GLY A 687 27.64 -23.49 45.26
C GLY A 687 28.57 -23.60 44.04
N THR A 688 29.34 -22.56 43.70
CA THR A 688 30.27 -22.57 42.53
C THR A 688 31.71 -22.98 42.87
N GLY A 689 31.98 -23.45 44.10
CA GLY A 689 33.33 -23.87 44.51
C GLY A 689 34.36 -22.73 44.54
N GLY A 690 33.95 -21.52 44.95
CA GLY A 690 34.83 -20.33 45.01
C GLY A 690 34.84 -19.50 43.70
N GLY A 691 33.75 -19.52 42.94
CA GLY A 691 33.65 -18.82 41.64
C GLY A 691 33.22 -17.35 41.75
N GLN A 692 34.00 -16.52 41.04
CA GLN A 692 33.85 -15.11 40.60
C GLN A 692 33.05 -14.11 41.44
N ALA A 693 33.73 -13.00 41.76
CA ALA A 693 33.24 -11.82 42.45
C ALA A 693 32.20 -11.03 41.60
N TYR A 694 31.04 -10.66 42.17
CA TYR A 694 30.03 -9.81 41.51
C TYR A 694 29.79 -8.49 42.26
N ASP A 695 29.51 -7.41 41.53
CA ASP A 695 29.49 -5.98 41.94
C ASP A 695 28.48 -5.55 43.02
N GLY A 696 27.75 -6.49 43.65
CA GLY A 696 26.71 -6.22 44.65
C GLY A 696 25.36 -5.74 44.09
N HIS A 697 25.25 -5.44 42.78
CA HIS A 697 24.02 -4.96 42.16
C HIS A 697 23.07 -6.12 41.80
N ARG A 698 21.76 -5.82 41.73
CA ARG A 698 20.75 -6.79 41.28
C ARG A 698 20.33 -6.48 39.85
N TYR A 699 20.42 -7.47 38.97
CA TYR A 699 20.01 -7.31 37.58
C TYR A 699 18.67 -7.99 37.35
N MET A 700 17.63 -7.18 37.11
CA MET A 700 16.29 -7.68 36.79
C MET A 700 16.18 -7.83 35.28
N ILE A 701 15.74 -9.01 34.83
CA ILE A 701 15.52 -9.29 33.43
C ILE A 701 14.07 -9.71 33.20
N SER A 702 13.50 -9.32 32.07
CA SER A 702 12.14 -9.71 31.72
C SER A 702 12.09 -10.05 30.22
N THR A 703 11.29 -11.05 29.88
CA THR A 703 11.16 -11.54 28.52
C THR A 703 10.06 -10.79 27.77
N ILE A 704 10.41 -10.28 26.60
CA ILE A 704 9.53 -9.54 25.72
C ILE A 704 8.72 -10.51 24.88
N GLU A 705 7.40 -10.31 24.84
CA GLU A 705 6.46 -11.11 24.04
C GLU A 705 5.72 -10.26 23.02
N GLN A 706 5.41 -10.87 21.87
CA GLN A 706 4.61 -10.27 20.81
C GLN A 706 3.51 -11.25 20.38
N ASP A 707 2.27 -10.77 20.40
CA ASP A 707 1.13 -11.47 19.80
C ASP A 707 1.12 -11.27 18.29
N VAL A 708 0.96 -12.37 17.56
CA VAL A 708 0.87 -12.40 16.11
C VAL A 708 -0.39 -13.12 15.64
N GLY A 709 -0.76 -12.87 14.38
CA GLY A 709 -1.94 -13.43 13.74
C GLY A 709 -2.63 -12.43 12.83
N VAL A 710 -3.76 -12.85 12.26
CA VAL A 710 -4.60 -12.03 11.38
C VAL A 710 -6.05 -12.45 11.52
N PHE A 711 -6.98 -11.49 11.42
CA PHE A 711 -8.42 -11.77 11.35
C PHE A 711 -8.89 -11.63 9.90
N LEU A 712 -9.54 -12.67 9.38
CA LEU A 712 -10.11 -12.70 8.04
C LEU A 712 -11.64 -12.81 8.14
N GLU A 713 -12.36 -12.12 7.25
CA GLU A 713 -13.83 -12.13 7.19
C GLU A 713 -14.32 -13.50 6.71
N THR A 714 -15.01 -14.27 7.56
CA THR A 714 -15.47 -15.63 7.27
C THR A 714 -16.97 -15.73 7.01
N SER A 715 -17.76 -14.73 7.39
CA SER A 715 -19.18 -14.67 7.04
C SER A 715 -19.67 -13.23 6.88
N SER A 716 -20.56 -13.00 5.92
CA SER A 716 -21.31 -11.75 5.74
C SER A 716 -22.77 -12.09 5.48
N ILE A 717 -23.68 -11.56 6.28
CA ILE A 717 -25.13 -11.76 6.19
C ILE A 717 -25.75 -10.42 5.83
N VAL A 718 -26.38 -10.32 4.66
CA VAL A 718 -27.13 -9.15 4.23
C VAL A 718 -28.61 -9.45 4.31
N GLU A 719 -29.35 -8.71 5.13
CA GLU A 719 -30.80 -8.78 5.26
C GLU A 719 -31.42 -7.48 4.72
N SER A 720 -32.15 -7.57 3.62
CA SER A 720 -32.89 -6.46 3.01
C SER A 720 -34.37 -6.54 3.40
N GLN A 721 -34.90 -5.43 3.92
CA GLN A 721 -36.29 -5.31 4.36
C GLN A 721 -37.17 -4.71 3.25
N TYR A 722 -38.24 -5.41 2.90
CA TYR A 722 -39.27 -4.97 1.95
C TYR A 722 -40.64 -4.89 2.63
N ALA A 723 -41.60 -4.22 1.99
CA ALA A 723 -42.97 -4.13 2.51
C ALA A 723 -43.64 -5.50 2.67
N THR A 724 -43.17 -6.52 1.94
CA THR A 724 -43.75 -7.87 1.88
C THR A 724 -42.96 -8.93 2.67
N GLY A 725 -41.88 -8.55 3.38
CA GLY A 725 -40.99 -9.46 4.11
C GLY A 725 -39.51 -9.08 3.99
N SER A 726 -38.59 -9.95 4.43
CA SER A 726 -37.15 -9.76 4.28
C SER A 726 -36.50 -10.82 3.37
N ILE A 727 -35.44 -10.42 2.66
CA ILE A 727 -34.56 -11.34 1.91
C ILE A 727 -33.21 -11.35 2.61
N GLN A 728 -32.70 -12.55 2.88
CA GLN A 728 -31.40 -12.76 3.48
C GLN A 728 -30.47 -13.43 2.47
N THR A 729 -29.26 -12.89 2.35
CA THR A 729 -28.15 -13.49 1.60
C THR A 729 -26.98 -13.67 2.56
N VAL A 730 -26.50 -14.91 2.69
CA VAL A 730 -25.34 -15.27 3.51
C VAL A 730 -24.19 -15.63 2.60
N THR A 731 -23.04 -15.00 2.79
CA THR A 731 -21.78 -15.34 2.14
C THR A 731 -20.81 -15.88 3.18
N ASN A 732 -20.37 -17.13 3.04
CA ASN A 732 -19.38 -17.77 3.90
C ASN A 732 -18.06 -17.97 3.16
N LYS A 733 -16.94 -17.80 3.85
CA LYS A 733 -15.58 -17.97 3.33
C LYS A 733 -14.74 -18.79 4.30
N ALA A 734 -13.88 -19.64 3.76
CA ALA A 734 -12.81 -20.26 4.54
C ALA A 734 -11.46 -19.96 3.90
N TYR A 735 -10.41 -19.96 4.71
CA TYR A 735 -9.05 -19.64 4.29
C TYR A 735 -8.09 -20.76 4.66
N HIS A 736 -7.04 -20.93 3.85
CA HIS A 736 -5.97 -21.86 4.15
C HIS A 736 -5.16 -21.34 5.35
N ALA A 737 -4.90 -22.20 6.35
CA ALA A 737 -4.30 -21.79 7.63
C ALA A 737 -2.91 -21.12 7.51
N ASN A 738 -2.08 -21.57 6.57
CA ASN A 738 -0.72 -21.04 6.36
C ASN A 738 -0.62 -19.94 5.30
N TYR A 739 -1.28 -20.10 4.14
CA TYR A 739 -1.16 -19.21 2.98
C TYR A 739 -2.24 -18.12 2.90
N LEU A 740 -3.25 -18.19 3.77
CA LEU A 740 -4.28 -17.16 3.96
C LEU A 740 -5.09 -16.82 2.69
N GLN A 741 -5.08 -17.69 1.67
CA GLN A 741 -5.95 -17.56 0.50
C GLN A 741 -7.31 -18.22 0.76
N PRO A 742 -8.40 -17.71 0.16
CA PRO A 742 -9.72 -18.31 0.29
C PRO A 742 -9.72 -19.70 -0.37
N THR A 743 -10.17 -20.72 0.37
CA THR A 743 -10.34 -22.10 -0.13
C THR A 743 -11.72 -22.32 -0.74
N TYR A 744 -12.72 -21.57 -0.28
CA TYR A 744 -14.02 -21.47 -0.93
C TYR A 744 -14.74 -20.17 -0.59
N GLU A 745 -15.71 -19.82 -1.42
CA GLU A 745 -16.76 -18.83 -1.16
C GLU A 745 -18.12 -19.48 -1.41
N GLU A 746 -19.03 -19.39 -0.43
CA GLU A 746 -20.34 -20.02 -0.44
C GLU A 746 -21.42 -18.97 -0.25
N VAL A 747 -22.45 -18.99 -1.10
CA VAL A 747 -23.60 -18.07 -1.03
C VAL A 747 -24.88 -18.86 -0.81
N ILE A 748 -25.70 -18.41 0.14
CA ILE A 748 -27.01 -18.98 0.51
C ILE A 748 -28.03 -17.85 0.50
N SER A 749 -29.16 -18.02 -0.18
CA SER A 749 -30.25 -17.02 -0.21
C SER A 749 -31.58 -17.60 0.29
N SER A 750 -32.36 -16.79 1.03
CA SER A 750 -33.66 -17.17 1.58
C SER A 750 -34.80 -17.23 0.54
N GLY A 751 -34.58 -16.74 -0.69
CA GLY A 751 -35.58 -16.67 -1.76
C GLY A 751 -35.94 -17.98 -2.49
N ASN A 752 -35.34 -19.12 -2.10
CA ASN A 752 -35.55 -20.49 -2.64
C ASN A 752 -34.97 -20.78 -4.06
N PRO A 753 -34.29 -21.93 -4.30
CA PRO A 753 -33.42 -22.74 -3.43
C PRO A 753 -32.00 -22.91 -4.00
N GLY A 754 -30.97 -22.72 -3.19
CA GLY A 754 -29.64 -23.23 -3.52
C GLY A 754 -28.54 -22.67 -2.64
N THR A 755 -27.66 -23.55 -2.17
CA THR A 755 -26.31 -23.19 -1.78
C THR A 755 -25.46 -23.21 -3.04
N VAL A 756 -24.77 -22.12 -3.34
CA VAL A 756 -23.76 -22.07 -4.41
C VAL A 756 -22.41 -21.92 -3.75
N ARG A 757 -21.51 -22.88 -3.94
CA ARG A 757 -20.15 -22.78 -3.42
C ARG A 757 -19.14 -22.90 -4.54
N THR A 758 -18.24 -21.93 -4.61
CA THR A 758 -17.08 -21.94 -5.47
C THR A 758 -15.84 -22.28 -4.66
N ASN A 759 -15.22 -23.40 -4.98
CA ASN A 759 -13.97 -23.87 -4.37
C ASN A 759 -12.77 -23.38 -5.20
N PHE A 760 -11.69 -23.04 -4.50
CA PHE A 760 -10.42 -22.61 -5.08
C PHE A 760 -9.30 -23.53 -4.62
N ARG A 761 -8.45 -23.95 -5.56
CA ARG A 761 -7.25 -24.71 -5.26
C ARG A 761 -6.05 -24.06 -5.92
N TYR A 762 -4.97 -24.00 -5.18
CA TYR A 762 -3.74 -23.30 -5.53
C TYR A 762 -2.60 -24.30 -5.73
N ASN A 763 -1.43 -23.82 -6.15
CA ASN A 763 -0.25 -24.67 -6.34
C ASN A 763 0.10 -25.50 -5.10
N TYR A 764 0.07 -24.90 -3.90
CA TYR A 764 0.39 -25.60 -2.65
C TYR A 764 -0.65 -26.66 -2.24
N ASP A 765 -1.85 -26.68 -2.84
CA ASP A 765 -2.85 -27.74 -2.62
C ASP A 765 -2.59 -28.96 -3.54
N VAL A 766 -1.66 -28.84 -4.48
CA VAL A 766 -1.37 -29.83 -5.53
C VAL A 766 0.07 -30.35 -5.42
N VAL A 767 1.04 -29.49 -5.11
CA VAL A 767 2.47 -29.84 -5.04
C VAL A 767 3.11 -29.43 -3.70
N GLY A 768 4.11 -30.21 -3.27
CA GLY A 768 4.93 -29.92 -2.10
C GLY A 768 6.33 -29.40 -2.46
N THR A 769 6.92 -28.54 -1.61
CA THR A 769 8.27 -27.99 -1.86
C THR A 769 9.39 -29.03 -1.70
N GLY A 770 9.18 -30.07 -0.87
CA GLY A 770 10.16 -31.12 -0.58
C GLY A 770 10.29 -32.23 -1.64
N THR A 771 9.38 -32.27 -2.63
CA THR A 771 9.38 -33.30 -3.68
C THR A 771 10.06 -32.78 -4.94
N THR A 772 10.84 -33.62 -5.62
CA THR A 772 11.39 -33.31 -6.95
C THR A 772 10.36 -33.69 -8.02
N TYR A 773 9.88 -32.70 -8.76
CA TYR A 773 8.95 -32.87 -9.86
C TYR A 773 9.64 -32.61 -11.20
N THR A 774 9.00 -33.03 -12.29
CA THR A 774 9.32 -32.66 -13.67
C THR A 774 8.03 -32.27 -14.40
N GLY A 775 8.11 -31.65 -15.58
CA GLY A 775 6.93 -31.29 -16.37
C GLY A 775 6.00 -30.28 -15.68
N LEU A 776 4.67 -30.46 -15.83
CA LEU A 776 3.67 -29.52 -15.31
C LEU A 776 3.69 -29.39 -13.77
N PRO A 777 3.82 -30.47 -12.98
CA PRO A 777 3.98 -30.33 -11.53
C PRO A 777 5.22 -29.51 -11.12
N ASP A 778 6.33 -29.56 -11.87
CA ASP A 778 7.49 -28.71 -11.58
C ASP A 778 7.16 -27.23 -11.78
N ALA A 779 6.45 -26.85 -12.84
CA ALA A 779 6.03 -25.46 -13.03
C ALA A 779 5.23 -24.92 -11.82
N LEU A 780 4.28 -25.71 -11.30
CA LEU A 780 3.53 -25.34 -10.09
C LEU A 780 4.44 -25.22 -8.85
N LYS A 781 5.43 -26.10 -8.70
CA LYS A 781 6.40 -26.04 -7.62
C LYS A 781 7.27 -24.78 -7.71
N GLN A 782 7.75 -24.44 -8.91
CA GLN A 782 8.60 -23.27 -9.10
C GLN A 782 7.83 -21.97 -8.87
N MET A 783 6.57 -21.92 -9.29
CA MET A 783 5.64 -20.85 -8.91
C MET A 783 5.48 -20.73 -7.38
N LEU A 784 5.32 -21.86 -6.68
CA LEU A 784 5.23 -21.89 -5.20
C LEU A 784 6.52 -21.35 -4.55
N LEU A 785 7.69 -21.74 -5.05
CA LEU A 785 8.99 -21.24 -4.56
C LEU A 785 9.18 -19.74 -4.80
N LYS A 786 8.55 -19.20 -5.85
CA LYS A 786 8.49 -17.77 -6.19
C LYS A 786 7.37 -17.01 -5.44
N ASN A 787 6.70 -17.64 -4.49
CA ASN A 787 5.56 -17.08 -3.74
C ASN A 787 4.37 -16.66 -4.63
N MET A 788 4.22 -17.27 -5.81
CA MET A 788 3.05 -17.10 -6.68
C MET A 788 1.90 -17.98 -6.18
N ILE A 789 1.31 -17.61 -5.05
CA ILE A 789 0.38 -18.46 -4.28
C ILE A 789 -1.08 -17.97 -4.31
N SER A 790 -1.36 -16.82 -4.93
CA SER A 790 -2.71 -16.22 -4.97
C SER A 790 -3.50 -16.49 -6.26
N SER A 791 -2.90 -17.15 -7.25
CA SER A 791 -3.60 -17.55 -8.49
C SER A 791 -4.11 -18.99 -8.37
N PRO A 792 -5.43 -19.24 -8.37
CA PRO A 792 -5.96 -20.60 -8.39
C PRO A 792 -5.51 -21.36 -9.64
N VAL A 793 -5.10 -22.62 -9.46
CA VAL A 793 -4.78 -23.56 -10.55
C VAL A 793 -5.99 -24.40 -10.92
N GLU A 794 -6.95 -24.53 -10.00
CA GLU A 794 -8.25 -25.14 -10.21
C GLU A 794 -9.32 -24.33 -9.45
N GLN A 795 -10.45 -24.08 -10.11
CA GLN A 795 -11.64 -23.51 -9.50
C GLN A 795 -12.85 -24.33 -9.95
N TYR A 796 -13.75 -24.70 -9.04
CA TYR A 796 -14.98 -25.40 -9.41
C TYR A 796 -16.14 -24.99 -8.52
N THR A 797 -17.34 -24.96 -9.09
CA THR A 797 -18.56 -24.55 -8.39
C THR A 797 -19.51 -25.73 -8.30
N TRP A 798 -20.03 -25.97 -7.10
CA TRP A 798 -21.13 -26.89 -6.89
C TRP A 798 -22.36 -26.16 -6.35
N VAL A 799 -23.51 -26.75 -6.64
CA VAL A 799 -24.80 -26.34 -6.10
C VAL A 799 -25.37 -27.43 -5.21
N LYS A 800 -26.19 -27.04 -4.26
CA LYS A 800 -26.94 -27.97 -3.41
C LYS A 800 -28.33 -27.41 -3.17
N GLU A 801 -29.35 -28.17 -3.56
CA GLU A 801 -30.75 -27.82 -3.30
C GLU A 801 -31.21 -28.47 -1.98
N GLY A 802 -31.52 -27.65 -0.98
CA GLY A 802 -32.00 -28.11 0.32
C GLY A 802 -31.07 -29.14 0.97
N ALA A 803 -31.59 -30.33 1.26
CA ALA A 803 -30.85 -31.45 1.85
C ALA A 803 -30.21 -32.40 0.83
N GLY A 804 -30.25 -32.09 -0.48
CA GLY A 804 -29.69 -32.92 -1.56
C GLY A 804 -28.18 -33.08 -1.50
N ALA A 805 -27.61 -33.87 -2.42
CA ALA A 805 -26.15 -33.96 -2.55
C ALA A 805 -25.58 -32.64 -3.11
N SER A 806 -24.30 -32.36 -2.84
CA SER A 806 -23.57 -31.31 -3.56
C SER A 806 -23.23 -31.80 -4.96
N GLU A 807 -23.57 -31.01 -5.97
CA GLU A 807 -23.37 -31.38 -7.37
C GLU A 807 -22.53 -30.32 -8.09
N VAL A 808 -21.39 -30.70 -8.65
CA VAL A 808 -20.50 -29.79 -9.39
C VAL A 808 -21.13 -29.44 -10.74
N ILE A 809 -21.24 -28.15 -11.04
CA ILE A 809 -21.89 -27.64 -12.26
C ILE A 809 -20.91 -26.93 -13.19
N SER A 810 -19.78 -26.46 -12.67
CA SER A 810 -18.76 -25.80 -13.47
C SER A 810 -17.37 -25.97 -12.85
N GLY A 811 -16.35 -25.86 -13.68
CA GLY A 811 -14.97 -25.91 -13.23
C GLY A 811 -14.00 -25.44 -14.30
N GLN A 812 -12.84 -24.97 -13.86
CA GLN A 812 -11.73 -24.53 -14.67
C GLN A 812 -10.42 -25.05 -14.07
N VAL A 813 -9.54 -25.57 -14.93
CA VAL A 813 -8.14 -25.88 -14.59
C VAL A 813 -7.23 -25.09 -15.51
N THR A 814 -6.25 -24.41 -14.93
CA THR A 814 -5.20 -23.71 -15.66
C THR A 814 -3.86 -24.40 -15.42
N GLU A 815 -3.26 -24.92 -16.48
CA GLU A 815 -1.91 -25.47 -16.46
C GLU A 815 -0.90 -24.38 -16.79
N TYR A 816 0.28 -24.46 -16.19
CA TYR A 816 1.35 -23.48 -16.34
C TYR A 816 2.62 -24.13 -16.88
N ALA A 817 3.42 -23.36 -17.62
CA ALA A 817 4.70 -23.79 -18.16
C ALA A 817 5.75 -22.68 -18.08
N LEU A 818 7.02 -23.08 -18.18
CA LEU A 818 8.16 -22.17 -18.30
C LEU A 818 8.25 -21.61 -19.72
N VAL A 819 8.40 -20.30 -19.86
CA VAL A 819 8.76 -19.70 -21.15
C VAL A 819 10.21 -20.06 -21.48
N ALA A 820 10.43 -20.71 -22.64
CA ALA A 820 11.72 -21.23 -23.05
C ALA A 820 12.83 -20.18 -23.01
N GLY A 821 13.97 -20.50 -22.38
CA GLY A 821 15.12 -19.60 -22.27
C GLY A 821 14.98 -18.50 -21.20
N THR A 822 13.93 -18.54 -20.36
CA THR A 822 13.67 -17.53 -19.33
C THR A 822 13.52 -18.16 -17.94
N SER A 823 13.02 -17.38 -16.96
CA SER A 823 12.57 -17.87 -15.64
C SER A 823 11.09 -17.55 -15.37
N LEU A 824 10.31 -17.26 -16.42
CA LEU A 824 8.93 -16.80 -16.36
C LEU A 824 7.97 -17.99 -16.49
N TYR A 825 7.01 -18.09 -15.55
CA TYR A 825 5.97 -19.11 -15.58
C TYR A 825 4.64 -18.48 -15.97
N VAL A 826 4.06 -18.99 -17.05
CA VAL A 826 2.85 -18.43 -17.67
C VAL A 826 1.80 -19.52 -17.89
N PRO A 827 0.51 -19.16 -17.99
CA PRO A 827 -0.54 -20.10 -18.37
C PRO A 827 -0.24 -20.73 -19.73
N ALA A 828 -0.35 -22.06 -19.82
CA ALA A 828 -0.04 -22.85 -21.02
C ALA A 828 -1.28 -23.48 -21.66
N SER A 829 -2.22 -23.96 -20.83
CA SER A 829 -3.46 -24.58 -21.29
C SER A 829 -4.58 -24.34 -20.28
N VAL A 830 -5.80 -24.16 -20.78
CA VAL A 830 -7.01 -23.96 -19.96
C VAL A 830 -8.05 -25.00 -20.33
N TYR A 831 -8.55 -25.67 -19.30
CA TYR A 831 -9.56 -26.70 -19.39
C TYR A 831 -10.82 -26.22 -18.69
N PHE A 832 -11.99 -26.52 -19.27
CA PHE A 832 -13.28 -26.30 -18.62
C PHE A 832 -13.99 -27.63 -18.41
N LEU A 833 -14.72 -27.71 -17.30
CA LEU A 833 -15.55 -28.86 -16.99
C LEU A 833 -16.77 -28.83 -17.91
N GLU A 834 -16.95 -29.88 -18.70
CA GLU A 834 -18.11 -30.04 -19.58
C GLU A 834 -19.00 -31.14 -19.05
N THR A 835 -20.23 -30.76 -18.69
CA THR A 835 -21.21 -31.70 -18.19
C THR A 835 -22.61 -31.35 -18.69
N THR A 836 -23.40 -32.36 -19.05
CA THR A 836 -24.81 -32.22 -19.45
C THR A 836 -25.77 -32.26 -18.26
N SER A 837 -25.28 -32.73 -17.12
CA SER A 837 -26.01 -32.83 -15.85
C SER A 837 -25.08 -32.50 -14.69
N PRO A 838 -25.58 -32.03 -13.54
CA PRO A 838 -24.74 -31.82 -12.36
C PRO A 838 -23.96 -33.08 -11.97
N VAL A 839 -22.74 -32.88 -11.47
CA VAL A 839 -21.75 -33.94 -11.19
C VAL A 839 -21.74 -34.29 -9.71
N THR A 840 -22.12 -35.52 -9.37
CA THR A 840 -22.17 -36.01 -7.98
C THR A 840 -20.84 -36.60 -7.48
N THR A 841 -20.04 -37.18 -8.38
CA THR A 841 -18.68 -37.68 -8.08
C THR A 841 -17.67 -36.88 -8.90
N TYR A 842 -16.85 -36.06 -8.24
CA TYR A 842 -15.87 -35.17 -8.86
C TYR A 842 -14.45 -35.52 -8.40
N THR A 843 -13.50 -35.57 -9.33
CA THR A 843 -12.07 -35.79 -9.02
C THR A 843 -11.28 -34.48 -9.14
N PRO A 844 -10.84 -33.89 -8.01
CA PRO A 844 -10.05 -32.66 -8.03
C PRO A 844 -8.67 -32.85 -8.65
N LEU A 845 -8.04 -31.75 -9.08
CA LEU A 845 -6.68 -31.72 -9.62
C LEU A 845 -5.64 -32.29 -8.63
N ALA A 846 -4.80 -33.21 -9.06
CA ALA A 846 -3.77 -33.81 -8.23
C ALA A 846 -2.53 -34.15 -9.05
N VAL A 847 -1.42 -34.42 -8.37
CA VAL A 847 -0.24 -35.02 -9.02
C VAL A 847 -0.44 -36.52 -9.22
N SER A 848 0.05 -37.03 -10.34
CA SER A 848 0.22 -38.46 -10.59
C SER A 848 1.69 -38.74 -10.79
N GLY A 849 2.32 -39.38 -9.79
CA GLY A 849 3.78 -39.51 -9.74
C GLY A 849 4.48 -38.16 -9.58
N THR A 850 5.57 -37.96 -10.34
CA THR A 850 6.40 -36.73 -10.28
C THR A 850 6.33 -35.87 -11.54
N ASN A 851 5.69 -36.33 -12.61
CA ASN A 851 5.78 -35.70 -13.94
C ASN A 851 4.43 -35.28 -14.55
N ALA A 852 3.30 -35.70 -13.97
CA ALA A 852 1.97 -35.50 -14.56
C ALA A 852 0.94 -34.97 -13.54
N LEU A 853 -0.08 -34.30 -14.07
CA LEU A 853 -1.27 -33.88 -13.34
C LEU A 853 -2.46 -34.74 -13.77
N THR A 854 -3.29 -35.15 -12.80
CA THR A 854 -4.58 -35.80 -13.04
C THR A 854 -5.71 -34.89 -12.61
N LYS A 855 -6.77 -34.83 -13.40
CA LYS A 855 -7.97 -34.03 -13.20
C LYS A 855 -9.19 -34.85 -13.63
N ASP A 856 -10.38 -34.40 -13.27
CA ASP A 856 -11.63 -35.04 -13.69
C ASP A 856 -11.68 -35.26 -15.22
N SER A 857 -12.14 -36.43 -15.67
CA SER A 857 -12.13 -36.82 -17.09
C SER A 857 -13.08 -35.98 -17.97
N ARG A 858 -13.99 -35.24 -17.34
CA ARG A 858 -14.90 -34.28 -18.00
C ARG A 858 -14.26 -32.92 -18.28
N TYR A 859 -13.07 -32.64 -17.74
CA TYR A 859 -12.31 -31.47 -18.17
C TYR A 859 -11.88 -31.64 -19.62
N LYS A 860 -12.29 -30.69 -20.47
CA LYS A 860 -11.88 -30.63 -21.88
C LYS A 860 -11.02 -29.40 -22.10
N LEU A 861 -9.97 -29.57 -22.90
CA LEU A 861 -9.14 -28.46 -23.33
C LEU A 861 -10.03 -27.47 -24.10
N ARG A 862 -9.87 -26.19 -23.82
CA ARG A 862 -10.57 -25.12 -24.55
C ARG A 862 -9.64 -24.10 -25.15
N MET A 863 -8.52 -23.83 -24.50
CA MET A 863 -7.53 -22.90 -24.99
C MET A 863 -6.13 -23.45 -24.73
N SER A 864 -5.28 -23.37 -25.74
CA SER A 864 -3.85 -23.68 -25.63
C SER A 864 -3.02 -22.48 -26.09
N MET A 865 -2.08 -22.06 -25.26
CA MET A 865 -1.13 -21.01 -25.58
C MET A 865 0.05 -21.64 -26.34
N GLN A 866 0.16 -21.32 -27.62
CA GLN A 866 1.09 -21.97 -28.55
C GLN A 866 2.51 -21.37 -28.52
N GLY A 867 2.66 -20.15 -27.99
CA GLY A 867 3.99 -19.53 -27.88
C GLY A 867 3.99 -18.19 -27.17
N PHE A 868 5.14 -17.88 -26.56
CA PHE A 868 5.44 -16.61 -25.90
C PHE A 868 6.77 -16.06 -26.40
N ASP A 869 6.95 -14.75 -26.37
CA ASP A 869 8.27 -14.15 -26.55
C ASP A 869 9.11 -14.26 -25.26
N THR A 870 10.39 -13.88 -25.34
CA THR A 870 11.29 -13.90 -24.17
C THR A 870 10.93 -12.87 -23.10
N ARG A 871 9.98 -11.97 -23.37
CA ARG A 871 9.46 -10.96 -22.44
C ARG A 871 8.23 -11.47 -21.67
N GLY A 872 7.71 -12.65 -22.01
CA GLY A 872 6.52 -13.26 -21.41
C GLY A 872 5.21 -12.85 -22.09
N ASN A 873 5.26 -12.18 -23.24
CA ASN A 873 4.07 -11.82 -23.99
C ASN A 873 3.54 -13.01 -24.81
N LEU A 874 2.23 -13.22 -24.80
CA LEU A 874 1.58 -14.27 -25.58
C LEU A 874 1.63 -13.92 -27.08
N LEU A 875 2.25 -14.77 -27.89
CA LEU A 875 2.38 -14.58 -29.35
C LEU A 875 1.24 -15.24 -30.13
N GLN A 876 0.72 -16.36 -29.63
CA GLN A 876 -0.30 -17.14 -30.32
C GLN A 876 -1.08 -18.03 -29.34
N TYR A 877 -2.39 -18.13 -29.52
CA TYR A 877 -3.21 -19.16 -28.88
C TYR A 877 -4.16 -19.82 -29.87
N GLU A 878 -4.64 -21.00 -29.50
CA GLU A 878 -5.60 -21.78 -30.25
C GLU A 878 -6.78 -22.16 -29.36
N MET A 879 -7.99 -21.90 -29.86
CA MET A 879 -9.22 -22.40 -29.25
C MET A 879 -9.51 -23.80 -29.80
N THR A 880 -9.95 -24.71 -28.94
CA THR A 880 -10.35 -26.05 -29.39
C THR A 880 -11.52 -25.95 -30.37
N ASN A 881 -11.34 -26.49 -31.59
CA ASN A 881 -12.26 -26.35 -32.73
C ASN A 881 -12.54 -24.90 -33.16
N GLY A 882 -11.67 -23.96 -32.79
CA GLY A 882 -11.77 -22.54 -33.15
C GLY A 882 -10.56 -22.05 -33.94
N PRO A 883 -10.55 -20.76 -34.33
CA PRO A 883 -9.43 -20.19 -35.07
C PRO A 883 -8.20 -20.04 -34.17
N VAL A 884 -7.02 -20.22 -34.78
CA VAL A 884 -5.75 -19.77 -34.21
C VAL A 884 -5.71 -18.24 -34.25
N THR A 885 -5.33 -17.61 -33.15
CA THR A 885 -5.17 -16.15 -33.08
C THR A 885 -3.74 -15.81 -32.69
N SER A 886 -3.15 -14.86 -33.42
CA SER A 886 -1.74 -14.47 -33.28
C SER A 886 -1.60 -12.97 -33.05
N PHE A 887 -0.54 -12.58 -32.35
CA PHE A 887 -0.31 -11.24 -31.86
C PHE A 887 1.03 -10.69 -32.31
N VAL A 888 1.07 -9.38 -32.55
CA VAL A 888 2.31 -8.62 -32.77
C VAL A 888 2.37 -7.51 -31.73
N TYR A 889 3.52 -7.37 -31.08
CA TYR A 889 3.78 -6.34 -30.07
C TYR A 889 4.75 -5.29 -30.61
N GLY A 890 4.59 -4.06 -30.11
CA GLY A 890 5.47 -2.93 -30.37
C GLY A 890 5.71 -2.12 -29.09
N TYR A 891 6.41 -1.00 -29.23
CA TYR A 891 6.85 -0.12 -28.14
C TYR A 891 7.70 -0.85 -27.09
N ASP A 892 8.81 -1.42 -27.54
CA ASP A 892 9.66 -2.32 -26.74
C ASP A 892 8.85 -3.55 -26.26
N GLY A 893 7.92 -4.02 -27.10
CA GLY A 893 7.00 -5.14 -26.87
C GLY A 893 6.10 -4.98 -25.65
N LYS A 894 5.68 -3.76 -25.36
CA LYS A 894 4.80 -3.43 -24.23
C LYS A 894 3.34 -3.30 -24.61
N TYR A 895 3.06 -2.96 -25.86
CA TYR A 895 1.69 -2.82 -26.34
C TYR A 895 1.43 -3.77 -27.51
N LEU A 896 0.22 -4.32 -27.51
CA LEU A 896 -0.29 -5.03 -28.68
C LEU A 896 -0.50 -4.03 -29.81
N ILE A 897 0.09 -4.30 -30.97
CA ILE A 897 -0.02 -3.45 -32.17
C ILE A 897 -0.77 -4.15 -33.31
N ALA A 898 -0.87 -5.49 -33.30
CA ALA A 898 -1.77 -6.21 -34.20
C ALA A 898 -2.27 -7.52 -33.59
N GLU A 899 -3.49 -7.88 -33.97
CA GLU A 899 -4.12 -9.17 -33.69
C GLU A 899 -4.64 -9.73 -35.02
N ALA A 900 -4.33 -11.00 -35.31
CA ALA A 900 -4.80 -11.70 -36.49
C ALA A 900 -5.48 -13.01 -36.11
N THR A 901 -6.78 -13.12 -36.42
CA THR A 901 -7.56 -14.35 -36.23
C THR A 901 -7.47 -15.24 -37.48
N ASN A 902 -7.53 -16.56 -37.28
CA ASN A 902 -7.34 -17.58 -38.31
C ASN A 902 -5.95 -17.51 -38.99
N SER A 903 -4.90 -17.25 -38.21
CA SER A 903 -3.51 -17.21 -38.68
C SER A 903 -2.50 -17.56 -37.59
N ILE A 904 -1.36 -18.13 -37.99
CA ILE A 904 -0.19 -18.38 -37.13
C ILE A 904 0.77 -17.18 -37.16
N VAL A 905 1.59 -17.04 -36.11
CA VAL A 905 2.50 -15.88 -35.94
C VAL A 905 3.50 -15.72 -37.08
N GLY A 906 4.00 -16.81 -37.66
CA GLY A 906 4.99 -16.77 -38.75
C GLY A 906 4.46 -16.17 -40.05
N ASN A 907 3.14 -16.21 -40.28
CA ASN A 907 2.47 -15.78 -41.50
C ASN A 907 1.90 -14.36 -41.41
N ILE A 908 2.15 -13.67 -40.30
CA ILE A 908 1.71 -12.28 -40.11
C ILE A 908 2.91 -11.36 -39.94
N ALA A 909 2.74 -10.12 -40.37
CA ALA A 909 3.60 -9.01 -39.96
C ALA A 909 2.80 -7.70 -40.06
N TYR A 910 3.11 -6.76 -39.18
CA TYR A 910 2.48 -5.45 -39.15
C TYR A 910 3.45 -4.38 -38.64
N THR A 911 3.50 -3.23 -39.30
CA THR A 911 4.09 -2.02 -38.73
C THR A 911 3.39 -0.77 -39.27
N SER A 912 3.23 0.22 -38.40
CA SER A 912 2.89 1.61 -38.74
C SER A 912 4.09 2.54 -38.54
N PHE A 913 5.29 1.99 -38.39
CA PHE A 913 6.54 2.75 -38.29
C PHE A 913 6.67 3.66 -37.06
N GLU A 914 5.77 3.54 -36.08
CA GLU A 914 5.81 4.31 -34.82
C GLU A 914 7.03 3.99 -33.97
N THR A 915 7.59 2.79 -34.11
CA THR A 915 8.76 2.34 -33.36
C THR A 915 9.79 1.69 -34.26
N ASN A 916 11.03 1.57 -33.77
CA ASN A 916 12.11 0.87 -34.46
C ASN A 916 11.87 -0.65 -34.57
N GLU A 917 10.82 -1.18 -33.93
CA GLU A 917 10.45 -2.60 -34.04
C GLU A 917 9.75 -2.84 -35.39
N LYS A 918 10.29 -3.79 -36.14
CA LYS A 918 9.87 -4.04 -37.52
C LYS A 918 8.59 -4.87 -37.63
N GLY A 919 8.04 -5.34 -36.51
CA GLY A 919 6.75 -6.03 -36.44
C GLY A 919 6.64 -7.25 -37.35
N GLY A 920 7.74 -7.99 -37.54
CA GLY A 920 7.84 -9.16 -38.40
C GLY A 920 8.41 -8.89 -39.80
N TRP A 921 8.55 -7.63 -40.21
CA TRP A 921 9.17 -7.22 -41.47
C TRP A 921 10.70 -7.13 -41.38
N THR A 922 11.37 -7.15 -42.53
CA THR A 922 12.81 -6.92 -42.66
C THR A 922 13.07 -5.70 -43.53
N TYR A 923 13.70 -4.66 -42.98
CA TYR A 923 14.19 -3.48 -43.70
C TYR A 923 15.27 -2.75 -42.90
N THR A 924 16.14 -2.01 -43.60
CA THR A 924 17.30 -1.31 -43.01
C THR A 924 17.12 0.20 -42.89
N GLY A 925 16.16 0.77 -43.62
CA GLY A 925 15.88 2.20 -43.62
C GLY A 925 15.32 2.71 -42.29
N ALA A 926 15.58 3.99 -41.99
CA ALA A 926 14.97 4.68 -40.86
C ALA A 926 13.54 5.10 -41.18
N GLU A 927 12.66 4.96 -40.19
CA GLU A 927 11.33 5.54 -40.15
C GLU A 927 11.42 7.07 -40.08
N SER A 928 10.53 7.78 -40.77
CA SER A 928 10.55 9.24 -40.87
C SER A 928 9.35 9.85 -40.16
N PRO A 929 9.55 10.75 -39.17
CA PRO A 929 8.44 11.48 -38.57
C PRO A 929 7.85 12.45 -39.59
N VAL A 930 6.52 12.58 -39.60
CA VAL A 930 5.80 13.55 -40.42
C VAL A 930 5.02 14.53 -39.54
N LEU A 931 4.57 15.65 -40.11
CA LEU A 931 3.72 16.59 -39.37
C LEU A 931 2.42 15.90 -38.95
N SER A 932 1.84 16.35 -37.83
CA SER A 932 0.59 15.81 -37.31
C SER A 932 -0.51 15.83 -38.37
N GLY A 933 -1.18 14.69 -38.59
CA GLY A 933 -2.22 14.53 -39.61
C GLY A 933 -1.70 14.24 -41.02
N GLN A 934 -0.38 14.12 -41.23
CA GLN A 934 0.18 13.71 -42.52
C GLN A 934 0.41 12.20 -42.65
N ALA A 935 0.59 11.48 -41.55
CA ALA A 935 0.61 10.01 -41.53
C ALA A 935 -0.82 9.47 -41.69
N LYS A 936 -0.97 8.25 -42.22
CA LYS A 936 -2.28 7.59 -42.26
C LYS A 936 -2.66 7.13 -40.86
N THR A 937 -1.70 6.66 -40.07
CA THR A 937 -1.85 6.35 -38.64
C THR A 937 -0.65 6.83 -37.85
N GLY A 938 -0.86 7.10 -36.56
CA GLY A 938 0.22 7.56 -35.70
C GLY A 938 0.88 8.87 -36.18
N SER A 939 2.22 8.89 -36.23
CA SER A 939 3.03 10.06 -36.60
C SER A 939 4.23 9.77 -37.49
N ASN A 940 4.52 8.50 -37.76
CA ASN A 940 5.66 8.12 -38.57
C ASN A 940 5.21 7.43 -39.86
N VAL A 941 6.06 7.52 -40.89
CA VAL A 941 5.89 6.81 -42.16
C VAL A 941 7.23 6.20 -42.58
N TYR A 942 7.21 5.35 -43.60
CA TYR A 942 8.43 4.84 -44.20
C TYR A 942 8.62 5.33 -45.63
N LEU A 943 9.73 6.02 -45.89
CA LEU A 943 10.13 6.42 -47.23
C LEU A 943 10.87 5.27 -47.91
N LEU A 944 10.35 4.78 -49.03
CA LEU A 944 10.93 3.61 -49.74
C LEU A 944 12.35 3.86 -50.28
N ASN A 945 12.77 5.12 -50.41
CA ASN A 945 14.17 5.47 -50.71
C ASN A 945 15.15 4.93 -49.65
N ASN A 946 14.70 4.73 -48.42
CA ASN A 946 15.54 4.27 -47.32
C ASN A 946 15.86 2.77 -47.39
N GLY A 947 15.23 2.04 -48.32
CA GLY A 947 15.53 0.64 -48.61
C GLY A 947 14.27 -0.19 -48.80
N GLN A 948 14.44 -1.36 -49.45
CA GLN A 948 13.35 -2.30 -49.67
C GLN A 948 12.83 -2.92 -48.36
N VAL A 949 11.54 -3.21 -48.33
CA VAL A 949 10.87 -3.92 -47.22
C VAL A 949 10.53 -5.33 -47.67
N THR A 950 10.93 -6.33 -46.89
CA THR A 950 10.73 -7.74 -47.24
C THR A 950 10.10 -8.56 -46.13
N LYS A 951 9.39 -9.62 -46.53
CA LYS A 951 8.86 -10.66 -45.64
C LYS A 951 8.70 -11.96 -46.39
N SER A 952 9.10 -13.06 -45.76
CA SER A 952 8.74 -14.42 -46.21
C SER A 952 7.59 -14.96 -45.37
N VAL A 953 6.62 -15.58 -46.04
CA VAL A 953 5.44 -16.22 -45.44
C VAL A 953 5.23 -17.60 -46.06
N THR A 954 4.55 -18.48 -45.33
CA THR A 954 4.19 -19.80 -45.85
C THR A 954 2.78 -19.77 -46.43
N GLY A 955 2.66 -20.04 -47.74
CA GLY A 955 1.37 -20.12 -48.45
C GLY A 955 0.93 -18.79 -49.07
N ALA A 956 -0.37 -18.69 -49.32
CA ALA A 956 -0.99 -17.48 -49.88
C ALA A 956 -1.11 -16.37 -48.84
N TYR A 957 -0.98 -15.12 -49.28
CA TYR A 957 -1.12 -13.94 -48.42
C TYR A 957 -1.97 -12.86 -49.07
N LYS A 958 -2.48 -11.98 -48.21
CA LYS A 958 -2.99 -10.65 -48.51
C LYS A 958 -2.01 -9.64 -47.92
N LEU A 959 -1.48 -8.78 -48.78
CA LEU A 959 -0.65 -7.62 -48.44
C LEU A 959 -1.54 -6.39 -48.54
N SER A 960 -1.56 -5.55 -47.51
CA SER A 960 -2.19 -4.23 -47.58
C SER A 960 -1.34 -3.16 -46.92
N PHE A 961 -1.29 -1.97 -47.52
CA PHE A 961 -0.62 -0.79 -46.97
C PHE A 961 -1.13 0.47 -47.65
N TRP A 962 -0.95 1.61 -47.00
CA TRP A 962 -1.30 2.91 -47.57
C TRP A 962 -0.08 3.54 -48.22
N VAL A 963 -0.28 4.18 -49.38
CA VAL A 963 0.78 4.85 -50.14
C VAL A 963 0.41 6.30 -50.42
N ARG A 964 1.43 7.16 -50.42
CA ARG A 964 1.33 8.56 -50.79
C ARG A 964 2.65 9.02 -51.39
N LYS A 965 2.60 10.01 -52.27
CA LYS A 965 3.78 10.64 -52.84
C LYS A 965 4.54 11.45 -51.78
N ASN A 966 5.87 11.37 -51.80
CA ASN A 966 6.76 12.21 -51.01
C ASN A 966 7.08 13.50 -51.80
N ASP A 967 6.38 14.60 -51.49
CA ASP A 967 6.57 15.96 -52.03
C ASP A 967 7.01 16.03 -53.52
N ALA A 968 7.96 16.91 -53.87
CA ALA A 968 8.35 17.28 -55.23
C ALA A 968 9.05 16.16 -56.05
N THR A 969 9.15 14.94 -55.54
CA THR A 969 9.79 13.81 -56.25
C THR A 969 8.78 12.95 -57.00
N ALA A 970 9.14 12.49 -58.20
CA ALA A 970 8.36 11.49 -58.91
C ALA A 970 8.29 10.20 -58.08
N ALA A 971 7.07 9.70 -57.87
CA ALA A 971 6.82 8.51 -57.07
C ALA A 971 6.83 7.25 -57.95
N SER A 972 7.48 6.19 -57.48
CA SER A 972 7.42 4.85 -58.04
C SER A 972 7.24 3.81 -56.93
N LEU A 973 6.58 2.71 -57.25
CA LEU A 973 6.34 1.58 -56.36
C LEU A 973 6.42 0.27 -57.15
N THR A 974 7.16 -0.69 -56.61
CA THR A 974 7.35 -2.02 -57.18
C THR A 974 7.11 -3.05 -56.08
N ILE A 975 6.24 -4.03 -56.36
CA ILE A 975 5.87 -5.11 -55.45
C ILE A 975 6.26 -6.43 -56.14
N ASN A 976 7.14 -7.20 -55.52
CA ASN A 976 7.70 -8.45 -56.07
C ASN A 976 8.26 -8.29 -57.49
N GLY A 977 8.98 -7.20 -57.74
CA GLY A 977 9.54 -6.89 -59.07
C GLY A 977 8.53 -6.37 -60.10
N THR A 978 7.24 -6.31 -59.77
CA THR A 978 6.19 -5.77 -60.67
C THR A 978 5.86 -4.33 -60.31
N ALA A 979 5.89 -3.43 -61.29
CA ALA A 979 5.52 -2.03 -61.09
C ALA A 979 4.03 -1.90 -60.74
N TYR A 980 3.72 -1.07 -59.74
CA TYR A 980 2.34 -0.77 -59.35
C TYR A 980 1.66 0.11 -60.41
N ALA A 981 0.53 -0.35 -60.95
CA ALA A 981 -0.19 0.35 -62.01
C ALA A 981 -1.19 1.42 -61.51
N GLY A 982 -1.41 1.50 -60.19
CA GLY A 982 -2.32 2.48 -59.61
C GLY A 982 -1.70 3.88 -59.49
N THR A 983 -2.53 4.87 -59.19
CA THR A 983 -2.10 6.26 -59.01
C THR A 983 -1.44 6.46 -57.65
N ILE A 984 -0.26 7.11 -57.63
CA ILE A 984 0.41 7.58 -56.41
C ILE A 984 0.48 9.10 -56.49
N ASP A 985 -0.34 9.76 -55.68
CA ASP A 985 -0.50 11.21 -55.63
C ASP A 985 -0.32 11.71 -54.19
N ASP A 986 -0.67 12.98 -53.94
CA ASP A 986 -0.53 13.61 -52.63
C ASP A 986 -1.63 13.18 -51.63
N THR A 987 -2.47 12.20 -51.98
CA THR A 987 -3.49 11.61 -51.11
C THR A 987 -3.14 10.17 -50.73
N TRP A 988 -3.56 9.73 -49.54
CA TRP A 988 -3.34 8.34 -49.11
C TRP A 988 -4.24 7.38 -49.91
N ARG A 989 -3.62 6.42 -50.61
CA ARG A 989 -4.29 5.36 -51.37
C ARG A 989 -4.00 4.01 -50.75
N LEU A 990 -5.03 3.18 -50.57
CA LEU A 990 -4.86 1.81 -50.12
C LEU A 990 -4.36 0.94 -51.28
N VAL A 991 -3.27 0.21 -51.06
CA VAL A 991 -2.76 -0.83 -51.95
C VAL A 991 -3.09 -2.18 -51.34
N GLU A 992 -3.76 -3.04 -52.11
CA GLU A 992 -4.01 -4.43 -51.73
C GLU A 992 -3.49 -5.37 -52.82
N VAL A 993 -2.66 -6.34 -52.44
CA VAL A 993 -2.07 -7.33 -53.35
C VAL A 993 -2.19 -8.71 -52.74
N SER A 994 -2.51 -9.70 -53.56
CA SER A 994 -2.41 -11.11 -53.18
C SER A 994 -1.18 -11.74 -53.82
N GLY A 995 -0.56 -12.67 -53.12
CA GLY A 995 0.58 -13.41 -53.63
C GLY A 995 0.82 -14.69 -52.84
N SER A 996 1.96 -15.32 -53.10
CA SER A 996 2.41 -16.50 -52.38
C SER A 996 3.90 -16.39 -52.05
N SER A 997 4.33 -17.01 -50.95
CA SER A 997 5.73 -17.19 -50.51
C SER A 997 6.50 -15.96 -50.02
N SER A 998 6.69 -14.92 -50.84
CA SER A 998 7.55 -13.79 -50.49
C SER A 998 6.97 -12.45 -50.92
N ILE A 999 7.37 -11.42 -50.18
CA ILE A 999 7.00 -10.02 -50.37
C ILE A 999 8.27 -9.20 -50.42
N THR A 1000 8.42 -8.40 -51.47
CA THR A 1000 9.45 -7.36 -51.61
C THR A 1000 8.78 -6.08 -52.09
N ILE A 1001 8.86 -5.02 -51.30
CA ILE A 1001 8.32 -3.69 -51.61
C ILE A 1001 9.51 -2.74 -51.78
N SER A 1002 9.57 -2.06 -52.91
CA SER A 1002 10.62 -1.09 -53.22
C SER A 1002 10.03 0.08 -54.00
N GLY A 1003 10.71 1.22 -54.00
CA GLY A 1003 10.21 2.42 -54.66
C GLY A 1003 11.11 3.62 -54.43
N SER A 1004 10.79 4.73 -55.09
CA SER A 1004 11.44 6.03 -54.90
C SER A 1004 10.38 7.12 -54.86
N GLY A 1005 10.57 8.16 -54.05
CA GLY A 1005 9.61 9.27 -53.92
C GLY A 1005 8.25 8.85 -53.34
N THR A 1006 8.17 7.68 -52.72
CA THR A 1006 6.93 7.07 -52.20
C THR A 1006 7.07 6.80 -50.72
N ILE A 1007 6.15 7.35 -49.92
CA ILE A 1007 5.99 7.00 -48.51
C ILE A 1007 4.88 5.96 -48.33
N ILE A 1008 5.07 5.06 -47.37
CA ILE A 1008 4.11 4.03 -46.99
C ILE A 1008 3.80 4.07 -45.50
N ASP A 1009 2.61 3.60 -45.15
CA ASP A 1009 2.12 3.48 -43.76
C ASP A 1009 1.15 2.28 -43.63
N GLU A 1010 0.87 1.84 -42.40
CA GLU A 1010 -0.07 0.75 -42.08
C GLU A 1010 0.22 -0.55 -42.87
N LEU A 1011 1.48 -1.00 -42.83
CA LEU A 1011 1.94 -2.13 -43.63
C LEU A 1011 1.60 -3.47 -42.97
N ARG A 1012 0.71 -4.24 -43.61
CA ARG A 1012 0.15 -5.50 -43.12
C ARG A 1012 0.38 -6.65 -44.09
N VAL A 1013 0.68 -7.82 -43.56
CA VAL A 1013 0.56 -9.10 -44.28
C VAL A 1013 -0.10 -10.13 -43.39
N HIS A 1014 -1.04 -10.87 -43.97
CA HIS A 1014 -1.71 -11.98 -43.31
C HIS A 1014 -2.34 -12.93 -44.36
N PRO A 1015 -2.69 -14.19 -44.01
CA PRO A 1015 -3.38 -15.09 -44.94
C PRO A 1015 -4.73 -14.55 -45.44
N PRO A 1016 -5.19 -14.88 -46.66
CA PRO A 1016 -6.46 -14.36 -47.19
C PRO A 1016 -7.70 -14.71 -46.36
N THR A 1017 -7.66 -15.82 -45.62
CA THR A 1017 -8.76 -16.28 -44.75
C THR A 1017 -8.72 -15.70 -43.34
N SER A 1018 -7.74 -14.85 -43.04
CA SER A 1018 -7.53 -14.27 -41.71
C SER A 1018 -8.05 -12.83 -41.65
N GLN A 1019 -8.41 -12.40 -40.44
CA GLN A 1019 -8.82 -11.02 -40.16
C GLN A 1019 -7.81 -10.39 -39.23
N MET A 1020 -7.16 -9.31 -39.68
CA MET A 1020 -6.15 -8.59 -38.92
C MET A 1020 -6.68 -7.22 -38.49
N THR A 1021 -6.65 -6.94 -37.19
CA THR A 1021 -6.90 -5.61 -36.61
C THR A 1021 -5.57 -5.05 -36.12
N THR A 1022 -5.32 -3.77 -36.38
CA THR A 1022 -4.06 -3.11 -36.03
C THR A 1022 -4.28 -1.86 -35.19
N TYR A 1023 -3.27 -1.49 -34.41
CA TYR A 1023 -3.33 -0.42 -33.43
C TYR A 1023 -2.05 0.41 -33.43
N THR A 1024 -2.19 1.71 -33.19
CA THR A 1024 -1.10 2.60 -32.76
C THR A 1024 -1.42 3.16 -31.38
N ILE A 1025 -0.40 3.44 -30.57
CA ILE A 1025 -0.54 3.78 -29.15
C ILE A 1025 0.30 5.01 -28.84
N LYS A 1026 -0.22 5.95 -28.05
CA LYS A 1026 0.57 6.95 -27.32
C LYS A 1026 0.90 6.40 -25.94
N PRO A 1027 2.15 5.97 -25.66
CA PRO A 1027 2.47 5.38 -24.36
C PRO A 1027 2.14 6.36 -23.23
N GLN A 1028 1.56 5.83 -22.14
CA GLN A 1028 1.05 6.60 -20.98
C GLN A 1028 -0.20 7.47 -21.23
N ILE A 1029 -0.77 7.46 -22.44
CA ILE A 1029 -2.02 8.17 -22.77
C ILE A 1029 -3.09 7.17 -23.22
N GLY A 1030 -2.82 6.38 -24.26
CA GLY A 1030 -3.73 5.35 -24.75
C GLY A 1030 -3.67 5.14 -26.27
N MET A 1031 -4.64 4.39 -26.79
CA MET A 1031 -4.78 4.08 -28.21
C MET A 1031 -4.89 5.34 -29.07
N TRP A 1032 -4.14 5.43 -30.16
CA TRP A 1032 -4.10 6.60 -31.02
C TRP A 1032 -4.86 6.39 -32.34
N SER A 1033 -4.68 5.23 -32.96
CA SER A 1033 -5.51 4.77 -34.08
C SER A 1033 -5.75 3.26 -33.98
N GLN A 1034 -6.84 2.83 -34.58
CA GLN A 1034 -7.18 1.44 -34.80
C GLN A 1034 -7.61 1.28 -36.24
N MET A 1035 -7.21 0.19 -36.88
CA MET A 1035 -7.74 -0.17 -38.18
C MET A 1035 -8.35 -1.56 -38.12
N ASP A 1036 -9.55 -1.69 -38.68
CA ASP A 1036 -10.23 -2.97 -38.77
C ASP A 1036 -9.64 -3.86 -39.90
N ALA A 1037 -10.18 -5.07 -40.01
CA ALA A 1037 -9.80 -6.05 -41.02
C ALA A 1037 -10.12 -5.64 -42.47
N LYS A 1038 -10.88 -4.57 -42.67
CA LYS A 1038 -11.21 -3.98 -43.98
C LYS A 1038 -10.37 -2.74 -44.27
N ASN A 1039 -9.38 -2.42 -43.43
CA ASN A 1039 -8.54 -1.21 -43.51
C ASN A 1039 -9.32 0.09 -43.26
N HIS A 1040 -10.47 0.06 -42.58
CA HIS A 1040 -11.15 1.28 -42.15
C HIS A 1040 -10.60 1.77 -40.81
N GLY A 1041 -10.27 3.06 -40.74
CA GLY A 1041 -9.63 3.68 -39.57
C GLY A 1041 -10.61 4.26 -38.55
N SER A 1042 -10.29 4.05 -37.26
CA SER A 1042 -10.79 4.82 -36.12
C SER A 1042 -9.64 5.57 -35.45
N TYR A 1043 -9.83 6.87 -35.20
CA TYR A 1043 -8.79 7.78 -34.68
C TYR A 1043 -9.22 8.36 -33.36
N TYR A 1044 -8.33 8.27 -32.38
CA TYR A 1044 -8.61 8.62 -30.99
C TYR A 1044 -7.87 9.91 -30.62
N GLN A 1045 -8.64 10.88 -30.15
CA GLN A 1045 -8.17 12.19 -29.70
C GLN A 1045 -8.39 12.29 -28.19
N TYR A 1046 -7.43 12.92 -27.53
CA TYR A 1046 -7.39 13.05 -26.07
C TYR A 1046 -7.40 14.52 -25.70
N ASP A 1047 -8.07 14.84 -24.60
CA ASP A 1047 -8.02 16.16 -24.00
C ASP A 1047 -6.63 16.43 -23.37
N PRO A 1048 -6.34 17.66 -22.91
CA PRO A 1048 -5.07 17.96 -22.25
C PRO A 1048 -4.78 17.14 -20.98
N PHE A 1049 -5.79 16.51 -20.38
CA PHE A 1049 -5.62 15.58 -19.25
C PHE A 1049 -5.19 14.17 -19.70
N GLY A 1050 -5.14 13.90 -21.00
CA GLY A 1050 -4.87 12.57 -21.52
C GLY A 1050 -6.08 11.64 -21.43
N ARG A 1051 -7.29 12.18 -21.29
CA ARG A 1051 -8.55 11.42 -21.29
C ARG A 1051 -9.15 11.41 -22.70
N LEU A 1052 -9.77 10.31 -23.09
CA LEU A 1052 -10.32 10.14 -24.44
C LEU A 1052 -11.47 11.11 -24.74
N GLU A 1053 -11.24 12.10 -25.59
CA GLU A 1053 -12.23 13.13 -25.89
C GLU A 1053 -13.07 12.77 -27.12
N THR A 1054 -12.46 12.35 -28.22
CA THR A 1054 -13.17 12.13 -29.49
C THR A 1054 -12.65 10.91 -30.22
N VAL A 1055 -13.55 10.12 -30.79
CA VAL A 1055 -13.24 9.04 -31.72
C VAL A 1055 -13.82 9.41 -33.08
N LYS A 1056 -12.98 9.45 -34.12
CA LYS A 1056 -13.38 9.78 -35.50
C LYS A 1056 -13.16 8.59 -36.43
N ASN A 1057 -13.92 8.52 -37.51
CA ASN A 1057 -13.60 7.63 -38.63
C ASN A 1057 -12.55 8.27 -39.55
N GLU A 1058 -12.20 7.59 -40.64
CA GLU A 1058 -11.23 8.04 -41.64
C GLU A 1058 -11.65 9.22 -42.50
N ASP A 1059 -12.95 9.53 -42.58
CA ASP A 1059 -13.47 10.74 -43.24
C ASP A 1059 -13.45 11.96 -42.29
N GLY A 1060 -13.03 11.77 -41.04
CA GLY A 1060 -13.06 12.79 -39.99
C GLY A 1060 -14.41 12.96 -39.30
N HIS A 1061 -15.42 12.13 -39.64
CA HIS A 1061 -16.70 12.11 -38.94
C HIS A 1061 -16.54 11.58 -37.52
N ILE A 1062 -17.17 12.27 -36.57
CA ILE A 1062 -17.17 11.88 -35.16
C ILE A 1062 -18.05 10.63 -34.98
N LEU A 1063 -17.44 9.53 -34.54
CA LEU A 1063 -18.13 8.30 -34.16
C LEU A 1063 -18.61 8.36 -32.71
N LYS A 1064 -17.77 8.91 -31.84
CA LYS A 1064 -18.06 9.10 -30.41
C LYS A 1064 -17.38 10.39 -29.93
N HIS A 1065 -18.06 11.14 -29.07
CA HIS A 1065 -17.48 12.26 -28.36
C HIS A 1065 -17.81 12.12 -26.87
N PHE A 1066 -16.82 12.40 -26.04
CA PHE A 1066 -16.92 12.31 -24.60
C PHE A 1066 -16.68 13.70 -24.02
N GLU A 1067 -17.72 14.23 -23.40
CA GLU A 1067 -17.59 15.41 -22.58
C GLU A 1067 -17.36 14.98 -21.15
N TYR A 1068 -16.16 15.29 -20.65
CA TYR A 1068 -15.82 15.05 -19.25
C TYR A 1068 -16.32 16.19 -18.39
N THR A 1069 -17.61 16.18 -18.11
CA THR A 1069 -18.15 16.99 -17.03
C THR A 1069 -17.85 16.31 -15.71
N TYR A 1070 -17.33 17.06 -14.76
CA TYR A 1070 -17.26 16.60 -13.38
C TYR A 1070 -18.68 16.21 -12.95
N ILE A 1071 -18.84 14.97 -12.48
CA ILE A 1071 -20.13 14.52 -11.96
C ILE A 1071 -20.50 15.45 -10.81
N LYS A 1072 -21.55 16.24 -11.04
CA LYS A 1072 -22.30 16.90 -9.99
C LYS A 1072 -22.98 15.77 -9.20
N PRO A 1073 -22.62 15.55 -7.92
CA PRO A 1073 -23.20 14.49 -7.11
C PRO A 1073 -24.73 14.56 -7.09
#